data_AF-A0A1E3KEZ6-F1
#
_entry.id   AF-A0A1E3KEZ6-F1
#
_cell.length_a   1.000
_cell.length_b   1.000
_cell.length_c   1.000
_cell.angle_alpha   90.00
_cell.angle_beta   90.00
_cell.angle_gamma   90.00
#
_symmetry.space_group_name_H-M   'P 1'
#
loop_
_entity.id
_entity.type
_entity.pdbx_description
1 polymer ?
#
loop_
_entity_poly.entity_id
_entity_poly.type
_entity_poly.pdbx_seq_one_letter_code
_entity_poly.pdbx_strand_id
1 'polypeptide(L)'
;MRWFCTALFALPLAAALSEYQYLSTVNQFATSFLSPNNIEVVRSINSTLFAEDVTGTADLSTNFDGRELSTEYLFGLFVNNAEDPDDPSPFGIPISYNVTSLLVQHEFIAASIKFMFHYPILNKIYPIQIDAFIRVNEKGEIQQYDASFRRWAWATDVIIPELLPHMAQRLSLPVENTSLVLREYLSRKICNTAVTYCTGDDQQYDDYDSCMDFLNTKKTGEWYRMGEDNLVCRHLHVPMLSLRPTTHCPHIGPSGGDMCIDRQVCLIAVWMWANGKSRDYEQVVLASHFPAGFLAPKQVTPENEKEVGHIQAASGYPLDPLLEIALSTGDMHSWDPTLYATALLGYFLIYYIFSHGLWQCFMRFTTKFRCLELEHQKNVVMYAMNIIFTTVALALQLAASPALGKHYRLWEVQCLRTGGVLVSALYIFELVYRLKMRLPLIAHHFLTIIAISFTVSVFEYTMSMSYMVSAIIWLFQATTEQPTFLGLMGYRLGWSRTWVARLLKFAAVQTFILKSASAIGLIVYWALHQNYNYRPIDVAWTCIVFIVAVGLLLTQAWGSYVTYAIGARIQQRHSILPTLLPDAASHYPKDRSADHRLVLNSAPSSDTLIGEAEPVSPSFSFGGKAKMLWNKTASLSSSEGSEGSASTGAAGCQ
;
A
#
# COMPACT_ATOMS: atom_id res chain seq x y z
N MET A 1 38.42 -19.15 -11.04
CA MET A 1 37.56 -17.93 -11.05
C MET A 1 36.14 -18.14 -11.59
N ARG A 2 35.68 -19.38 -11.83
CA ARG A 2 34.29 -19.71 -12.24
C ARG A 2 33.45 -20.41 -11.16
N TRP A 3 34.05 -20.69 -9.99
CA TRP A 3 33.40 -21.40 -8.87
C TRP A 3 33.01 -20.47 -7.70
N PHE A 4 33.29 -19.16 -7.79
CA PHE A 4 33.00 -18.18 -6.74
C PHE A 4 31.70 -17.39 -6.97
N CYS A 5 31.00 -17.59 -8.08
CA CYS A 5 29.78 -16.86 -8.43
C CYS A 5 28.47 -17.61 -8.11
N THR A 6 28.53 -18.85 -7.63
CA THR A 6 27.34 -19.70 -7.40
C THR A 6 26.91 -19.81 -5.94
N ALA A 7 27.55 -19.11 -5.01
CA ALA A 7 27.30 -19.29 -3.56
C ALA A 7 26.73 -18.05 -2.83
N LEU A 8 26.26 -17.01 -3.54
CA LEU A 8 25.83 -15.74 -2.90
C LEU A 8 24.38 -15.31 -3.21
N PHE A 9 23.57 -16.16 -3.83
CA PHE A 9 22.14 -15.88 -4.07
C PHE A 9 21.28 -17.07 -3.65
N ALA A 10 21.15 -17.25 -2.34
CA ALA A 10 20.07 -18.01 -1.75
C ALA A 10 19.74 -17.40 -0.38
N LEU A 11 19.41 -16.10 -0.37
CA LEU A 11 18.49 -15.61 0.63
C LEU A 11 17.10 -15.93 0.06
N PRO A 12 16.25 -16.69 0.77
CA PRO A 12 14.87 -16.81 0.35
C PRO A 12 14.28 -15.40 0.45
N LEU A 13 13.96 -14.81 -0.70
CA LEU A 13 12.97 -13.75 -0.71
C LEU A 13 11.68 -14.42 -0.21
N ALA A 14 11.28 -14.12 1.03
CA ALA A 14 9.90 -14.26 1.42
C ALA A 14 9.09 -13.40 0.45
N ALA A 15 8.55 -14.05 -0.58
CA ALA A 15 7.67 -13.38 -1.53
C ALA A 15 6.36 -13.15 -0.79
N ALA A 16 6.12 -11.90 -0.38
CA ALA A 16 4.81 -11.51 0.12
C ALA A 16 3.75 -11.91 -0.92
N LEU A 17 2.72 -12.62 -0.48
CA LEU A 17 1.64 -13.06 -1.38
C LEU A 17 0.93 -11.85 -1.98
N SER A 18 0.53 -11.97 -3.24
CA SER A 18 -0.35 -11.00 -3.89
C SER A 18 -1.78 -11.07 -3.35
N GLU A 19 -2.53 -9.99 -3.47
CA GLU A 19 -3.97 -9.95 -3.13
C GLU A 19 -4.77 -11.06 -3.81
N TYR A 20 -4.41 -11.44 -5.03
CA TYR A 20 -5.02 -12.55 -5.76
C TYR A 20 -4.74 -13.92 -5.10
N GLN A 21 -3.53 -14.12 -4.56
CA GLN A 21 -3.19 -15.34 -3.84
C GLN A 21 -3.93 -15.44 -2.50
N TYR A 22 -4.12 -14.33 -1.79
CA TYR A 22 -4.99 -14.28 -0.61
C TYR A 22 -6.45 -14.60 -0.96
N LEU A 23 -6.99 -14.04 -2.05
CA LEU A 23 -8.33 -14.39 -2.57
C LEU A 23 -8.45 -15.88 -2.89
N SER A 24 -7.43 -16.47 -3.50
CA SER A 24 -7.41 -17.92 -3.80
C SER A 24 -7.52 -18.75 -2.52
N THR A 25 -7.03 -18.26 -1.38
CA THR A 25 -7.13 -18.97 -0.09
C THR A 25 -8.58 -19.07 0.37
N VAL A 26 -9.36 -17.99 0.25
CA VAL A 26 -10.81 -18.00 0.53
C VAL A 26 -11.55 -18.95 -0.39
N ASN A 27 -11.22 -18.93 -1.68
CA ASN A 27 -11.85 -19.80 -2.65
C ASN A 27 -11.55 -21.29 -2.35
N GLN A 28 -10.31 -21.61 -2.01
CA GLN A 28 -9.91 -22.97 -1.61
C GLN A 28 -10.63 -23.41 -0.33
N PHE A 29 -10.71 -22.54 0.68
CA PHE A 29 -11.46 -22.82 1.90
C PHE A 29 -12.94 -23.10 1.60
N ALA A 30 -13.62 -22.19 0.91
CA ALA A 30 -15.05 -22.31 0.61
C ALA A 30 -15.35 -23.55 -0.26
N THR A 31 -14.50 -23.85 -1.25
CA THR A 31 -14.64 -25.04 -2.10
C THR A 31 -14.42 -26.32 -1.32
N SER A 32 -13.42 -26.33 -0.42
CA SER A 32 -13.12 -27.47 0.46
C SER A 32 -14.24 -27.73 1.47
N PHE A 33 -15.00 -26.69 1.83
CA PHE A 33 -16.07 -26.79 2.82
C PHE A 33 -17.33 -27.47 2.25
N LEU A 34 -17.49 -27.50 0.92
CA LEU A 34 -18.63 -28.15 0.27
C LEU A 34 -18.51 -29.68 0.28
N SER A 35 -19.65 -30.37 0.34
CA SER A 35 -19.72 -31.81 0.09
C SER A 35 -19.62 -32.14 -1.41
N PRO A 36 -18.87 -33.18 -1.81
CA PRO A 36 -18.15 -34.15 -0.98
C PRO A 36 -16.68 -33.78 -0.67
N ASN A 37 -16.21 -32.59 -1.08
CA ASN A 37 -14.80 -32.20 -0.92
C ASN A 37 -14.36 -32.18 0.55
N ASN A 38 -15.25 -31.75 1.45
CA ASN A 38 -15.00 -31.72 2.88
C ASN A 38 -14.65 -33.09 3.48
N ILE A 39 -15.13 -34.18 2.86
CA ILE A 39 -14.86 -35.55 3.29
C ILE A 39 -13.37 -35.90 3.08
N GLU A 40 -12.80 -35.53 1.95
CA GLU A 40 -11.37 -35.78 1.68
C GLU A 40 -10.49 -34.96 2.62
N VAL A 41 -10.86 -33.70 2.84
CA VAL A 41 -10.14 -32.80 3.74
C VAL A 41 -10.17 -33.29 5.17
N VAL A 42 -11.33 -33.69 5.70
CA VAL A 42 -11.42 -34.17 7.09
C VAL A 42 -10.63 -35.48 7.29
N ARG A 43 -10.60 -36.37 6.29
CA ARG A 43 -9.84 -37.64 6.37
C ARG A 43 -8.34 -37.43 6.44
N SER A 44 -7.83 -36.30 5.95
CA SER A 44 -6.42 -35.96 6.13
C SER A 44 -6.08 -35.71 7.60
N ILE A 45 -7.05 -35.26 8.41
CA ILE A 45 -6.91 -34.78 9.79
C ILE A 45 -6.00 -33.55 9.90
N ASN A 46 -4.94 -33.44 9.12
CA ASN A 46 -3.92 -32.41 9.17
C ASN A 46 -3.86 -31.56 7.89
N SER A 47 -4.99 -30.95 7.49
CA SER A 47 -5.09 -30.20 6.24
C SER A 47 -4.03 -29.10 6.14
N THR A 48 -3.28 -29.08 5.03
CA THR A 48 -2.29 -28.04 4.73
C THR A 48 -2.93 -26.70 4.39
N LEU A 49 -4.26 -26.60 4.38
CA LEU A 49 -4.96 -25.33 4.30
C LEU A 49 -4.68 -24.46 5.54
N PHE A 50 -4.41 -25.08 6.69
CA PHE A 50 -4.08 -24.38 7.93
C PHE A 50 -2.60 -24.49 8.26
N ALA A 51 -2.06 -23.45 8.90
CA ALA A 51 -0.75 -23.49 9.51
C ALA A 51 -0.74 -24.53 10.66
N GLU A 52 0.43 -25.03 11.04
CA GLU A 52 0.55 -26.01 12.13
C GLU A 52 0.10 -25.41 13.48
N ASP A 53 0.44 -24.13 13.68
CA ASP A 53 0.14 -23.28 14.84
C ASP A 53 -1.17 -22.49 14.68
N VAL A 54 -2.11 -22.96 13.85
CA VAL A 54 -3.37 -22.24 13.62
C VAL A 54 -4.14 -22.05 14.93
N THR A 55 -4.68 -20.85 15.14
CA THR A 55 -5.62 -20.55 16.24
C THR A 55 -6.94 -20.07 15.66
N GLY A 56 -8.04 -20.71 16.01
CA GLY A 56 -9.34 -20.46 15.40
C GLY A 56 -10.45 -20.25 16.42
N THR A 57 -11.44 -19.44 16.09
CA THR A 57 -12.67 -19.31 16.89
C THR A 57 -13.91 -19.46 16.02
N ALA A 58 -14.96 -20.07 16.56
CA ALA A 58 -16.31 -20.00 16.02
C ALA A 58 -17.30 -19.54 17.10
N ASP A 59 -18.02 -18.45 16.83
CA ASP A 59 -18.87 -17.74 17.80
C ASP A 59 -19.92 -18.63 18.50
N LEU A 60 -20.47 -19.61 17.78
CA LEU A 60 -21.48 -20.53 18.32
C LEU A 60 -20.92 -21.54 19.32
N SER A 61 -19.60 -21.82 19.29
CA SER A 61 -19.00 -22.93 20.02
C SER A 61 -17.80 -22.47 20.85
N THR A 62 -16.59 -22.62 20.31
CA THR A 62 -15.34 -22.42 21.02
C THR A 62 -14.14 -22.15 20.10
N ASN A 63 -12.96 -22.41 20.63
CA ASN A 63 -11.64 -22.13 20.15
C ASN A 63 -11.07 -23.46 19.67
N PHE A 64 -10.36 -23.42 18.55
CA PHE A 64 -9.78 -24.58 17.91
C PHE A 64 -8.30 -24.28 17.67
N ASP A 65 -7.46 -24.83 18.53
CA ASP A 65 -6.02 -24.64 18.48
C ASP A 65 -5.35 -25.83 17.80
N GLY A 66 -4.51 -25.54 16.82
CA GLY A 66 -3.78 -26.53 16.05
C GLY A 66 -4.55 -27.05 14.83
N ARG A 67 -3.77 -27.44 13.83
CA ARG A 67 -4.24 -27.85 12.50
C ARG A 67 -5.29 -28.96 12.53
N GLU A 68 -5.14 -29.91 13.45
CA GLU A 68 -6.01 -31.08 13.53
C GLU A 68 -7.43 -30.71 13.96
N LEU A 69 -7.56 -29.95 15.06
CA LEU A 69 -8.87 -29.50 15.54
C LEU A 69 -9.54 -28.56 14.53
N SER A 70 -8.81 -27.60 13.95
CA SER A 70 -9.40 -26.72 12.92
C SER A 70 -9.92 -27.50 11.70
N THR A 71 -9.20 -28.55 11.28
CA THR A 71 -9.63 -29.41 10.16
C THR A 71 -10.89 -30.20 10.52
N GLU A 72 -10.92 -30.83 11.69
CA GLU A 72 -12.04 -31.67 12.11
C GLU A 72 -13.33 -30.87 12.32
N TYR A 73 -13.27 -29.74 13.02
CA TYR A 73 -14.49 -29.01 13.36
C TYR A 73 -15.07 -28.24 12.17
N LEU A 74 -14.23 -27.67 11.32
CA LEU A 74 -14.72 -26.91 10.18
C LEU A 74 -15.19 -27.82 9.04
N PHE A 75 -14.56 -28.98 8.82
CA PHE A 75 -14.94 -29.85 7.69
C PHE A 75 -15.77 -31.07 8.11
N GLY A 76 -15.52 -31.61 9.31
CA GLY A 76 -16.09 -32.89 9.78
C GLY A 76 -17.52 -32.82 10.29
N LEU A 77 -18.00 -31.65 10.76
CA LEU A 77 -19.36 -31.49 11.31
C LEU A 77 -20.47 -31.94 10.35
N PHE A 78 -20.22 -31.87 9.04
CA PHE A 78 -21.23 -32.13 8.01
C PHE A 78 -21.05 -33.46 7.27
N VAL A 79 -20.01 -34.24 7.61
CA VAL A 79 -19.60 -35.40 6.80
C VAL A 79 -20.55 -36.58 6.96
N ASN A 80 -20.97 -36.90 8.19
CA ASN A 80 -21.81 -38.08 8.44
C ASN A 80 -23.29 -37.87 8.06
N ASN A 81 -23.75 -36.62 7.91
CA ASN A 81 -25.12 -36.34 7.46
C ASN A 81 -25.35 -36.78 6.00
N ALA A 82 -24.29 -36.97 5.23
CA ALA A 82 -24.36 -37.50 3.88
C ALA A 82 -24.52 -39.04 3.82
N GLU A 83 -24.23 -39.74 4.92
CA GLU A 83 -24.25 -41.21 4.97
C GLU A 83 -25.64 -41.78 5.31
N ASP A 84 -26.47 -41.04 6.05
CA ASP A 84 -27.87 -41.39 6.35
C ASP A 84 -28.82 -40.24 5.92
N PRO A 85 -29.33 -40.28 4.67
CA PRO A 85 -30.25 -39.25 4.17
C PRO A 85 -31.58 -39.18 4.93
N ASP A 86 -31.94 -40.23 5.67
CA ASP A 86 -33.16 -40.31 6.48
C ASP A 86 -32.91 -39.85 7.93
N ASP A 87 -31.72 -39.34 8.25
CA ASP A 87 -31.41 -38.73 9.54
C ASP A 87 -31.97 -37.30 9.60
N PRO A 88 -32.89 -36.98 10.53
CA PRO A 88 -33.37 -35.62 10.74
C PRO A 88 -32.34 -34.79 11.52
N SER A 89 -31.11 -34.74 10.99
CA SER A 89 -29.99 -34.02 11.59
C SER A 89 -30.27 -32.52 11.65
N PRO A 90 -30.00 -31.87 12.80
CA PRO A 90 -30.01 -30.41 12.93
C PRO A 90 -28.99 -29.70 12.02
N PHE A 91 -28.04 -30.43 11.45
CA PHE A 91 -27.00 -29.90 10.59
C PHE A 91 -27.23 -30.37 9.15
N GLY A 92 -27.39 -29.43 8.23
CA GLY A 92 -27.50 -29.72 6.80
C GLY A 92 -26.16 -30.03 6.15
N ILE A 93 -26.18 -30.29 4.85
CA ILE A 93 -24.99 -30.53 4.02
C ILE A 93 -24.71 -29.29 3.16
N PRO A 94 -23.52 -28.67 3.26
CA PRO A 94 -23.17 -27.53 2.40
C PRO A 94 -22.96 -28.01 0.96
N ILE A 95 -23.75 -27.51 0.01
CA ILE A 95 -23.72 -27.95 -1.41
C ILE A 95 -23.25 -26.86 -2.39
N SER A 96 -23.37 -25.59 -2.02
CA SER A 96 -22.87 -24.47 -2.82
C SER A 96 -22.64 -23.24 -1.93
N TYR A 97 -21.92 -22.25 -2.44
CA TYR A 97 -21.68 -20.99 -1.73
C TYR A 97 -21.72 -19.79 -2.67
N ASN A 98 -21.94 -18.61 -2.09
CA ASN A 98 -21.79 -17.33 -2.74
C ASN A 98 -21.06 -16.36 -1.81
N VAL A 99 -19.96 -15.76 -2.28
CA VAL A 99 -19.21 -14.76 -1.52
C VAL A 99 -19.90 -13.40 -1.69
N THR A 100 -20.47 -12.86 -0.62
CA THR A 100 -21.25 -11.61 -0.67
C THR A 100 -20.46 -10.36 -0.34
N SER A 101 -19.39 -10.49 0.44
CA SER A 101 -18.43 -9.40 0.64
C SER A 101 -17.05 -9.98 0.89
N LEU A 102 -16.04 -9.29 0.39
CA LEU A 102 -14.65 -9.66 0.59
C LEU A 102 -13.79 -8.39 0.67
N LEU A 103 -12.93 -8.34 1.68
CA LEU A 103 -11.87 -7.36 1.82
C LEU A 103 -10.56 -8.14 2.03
N VAL A 104 -9.53 -7.78 1.27
CA VAL A 104 -8.17 -8.28 1.47
C VAL A 104 -7.31 -7.07 1.78
N GLN A 105 -6.58 -7.12 2.89
CA GLN A 105 -5.63 -6.09 3.29
C GLN A 105 -4.39 -6.78 3.85
N HIS A 106 -3.32 -6.81 3.06
CA HIS A 106 -2.10 -7.56 3.36
C HIS A 106 -2.43 -9.04 3.67
N GLU A 107 -1.97 -9.56 4.80
CA GLU A 107 -2.21 -10.92 5.30
C GLU A 107 -3.62 -11.16 5.86
N PHE A 108 -4.45 -10.11 5.98
CA PHE A 108 -5.78 -10.20 6.57
C PHE A 108 -6.86 -10.22 5.50
N ILE A 109 -7.86 -11.05 5.74
CA ILE A 109 -9.01 -11.24 4.87
C ILE A 109 -10.27 -11.15 5.72
N ALA A 110 -11.24 -10.35 5.29
CA ALA A 110 -12.58 -10.37 5.84
C ALA A 110 -13.54 -10.83 4.74
N ALA A 111 -14.20 -11.96 4.95
CA ALA A 111 -15.10 -12.57 3.98
C ALA A 111 -16.48 -12.78 4.60
N SER A 112 -17.53 -12.52 3.83
CA SER A 112 -18.89 -12.94 4.14
C SER A 112 -19.35 -13.91 3.07
N ILE A 113 -19.64 -15.13 3.48
CA ILE A 113 -19.95 -16.25 2.58
C ILE A 113 -21.31 -16.82 2.94
N LYS A 114 -22.21 -16.88 1.96
CA LYS A 114 -23.52 -17.54 2.09
C LYS A 114 -23.42 -18.94 1.54
N PHE A 115 -23.48 -19.93 2.41
CA PHE A 115 -23.52 -21.33 2.06
C PHE A 115 -24.97 -21.81 1.94
N MET A 116 -25.24 -22.65 0.95
CA MET A 116 -26.54 -23.30 0.78
C MET A 116 -26.47 -24.69 1.41
N PHE A 117 -27.23 -24.88 2.48
CA PHE A 117 -27.30 -26.13 3.22
C PHE A 117 -28.52 -26.94 2.80
N HIS A 118 -28.30 -28.14 2.29
CA HIS A 118 -29.35 -29.08 1.93
C HIS A 118 -29.69 -30.01 3.10
N TYR A 119 -30.98 -30.14 3.42
CA TYR A 119 -31.52 -31.06 4.41
C TYR A 119 -32.28 -32.18 3.68
N PRO A 120 -31.67 -33.37 3.51
CA PRO A 120 -32.23 -34.43 2.66
C PRO A 120 -33.64 -34.86 3.07
N ILE A 121 -33.89 -35.08 4.37
CA ILE A 121 -35.21 -35.53 4.85
C ILE A 121 -36.34 -34.52 4.62
N LEU A 122 -36.02 -33.22 4.57
CA LEU A 122 -36.97 -32.16 4.26
C LEU A 122 -37.06 -31.90 2.75
N ASN A 123 -36.10 -32.39 1.97
CA ASN A 123 -35.86 -32.02 0.58
C ASN A 123 -35.88 -30.49 0.37
N LYS A 124 -35.21 -29.76 1.28
CA LYS A 124 -35.16 -28.30 1.32
C LYS A 124 -33.74 -27.79 1.46
N ILE A 125 -33.52 -26.57 0.96
CA ILE A 125 -32.23 -25.89 1.02
C ILE A 125 -32.41 -24.58 1.79
N TYR A 126 -31.55 -24.33 2.77
CA TYR A 126 -31.54 -23.11 3.58
C TYR A 126 -30.20 -22.37 3.41
N PRO A 127 -30.22 -21.04 3.19
CA PRO A 127 -29.01 -20.24 3.17
C PRO A 127 -28.51 -19.96 4.59
N ILE A 128 -27.24 -20.26 4.87
CA ILE A 128 -26.56 -19.93 6.12
C ILE A 128 -25.38 -19.03 5.80
N GLN A 129 -25.29 -17.89 6.48
CA GLN A 129 -24.21 -16.92 6.29
C GLN A 129 -23.14 -17.09 7.36
N ILE A 130 -21.89 -17.23 6.91
CA ILE A 130 -20.69 -17.26 7.75
C ILE A 130 -19.85 -16.04 7.40
N ASP A 131 -19.60 -15.21 8.40
CA ASP A 131 -18.66 -14.11 8.29
C ASP A 131 -17.35 -14.53 8.94
N ALA A 132 -16.25 -14.46 8.20
CA ALA A 132 -14.96 -14.93 8.64
C ALA A 132 -13.91 -13.83 8.49
N PHE A 133 -13.15 -13.61 9.56
CA PHE A 133 -11.91 -12.85 9.55
C PHE A 133 -10.76 -13.86 9.57
N ILE A 134 -9.87 -13.82 8.58
CA ILE A 134 -8.82 -14.81 8.36
C ILE A 134 -7.48 -14.10 8.24
N ARG A 135 -6.45 -14.64 8.90
CA ARG A 135 -5.05 -14.27 8.70
C ARG A 135 -4.32 -15.39 7.99
N VAL A 136 -3.59 -15.06 6.94
CA VAL A 136 -2.86 -16.01 6.10
C VAL A 136 -1.36 -15.77 6.23
N ASN A 137 -0.57 -16.82 6.43
CA ASN A 137 0.88 -16.70 6.52
C ASN A 137 1.53 -16.57 5.13
N GLU A 138 2.85 -16.35 5.10
CA GLU A 138 3.61 -16.20 3.84
C GLU A 138 3.55 -17.44 2.92
N LYS A 139 3.18 -18.62 3.45
CA LYS A 139 3.02 -19.86 2.67
C LYS A 139 1.63 -20.01 2.05
N GLY A 140 0.70 -19.11 2.36
CA GLY A 140 -0.69 -19.20 1.90
C GLY A 140 -1.57 -20.08 2.79
N GLU A 141 -1.10 -20.41 4.00
CA GLU A 141 -1.85 -21.22 4.96
C GLU A 141 -2.61 -20.31 5.94
N ILE A 142 -3.82 -20.69 6.33
CA ILE A 142 -4.62 -19.99 7.34
C ILE A 142 -3.94 -20.17 8.70
N GLN A 143 -3.43 -19.07 9.27
CA GLN A 143 -2.79 -19.05 10.58
C GLN A 143 -3.75 -18.64 11.69
N GLN A 144 -4.73 -17.78 11.40
CA GLN A 144 -5.76 -17.42 12.36
C GLN A 144 -7.10 -17.27 11.68
N TYR A 145 -8.20 -17.62 12.36
CA TYR A 145 -9.53 -17.30 11.89
C TYR A 145 -10.51 -17.01 13.03
N ASP A 146 -11.44 -16.10 12.78
CA ASP A 146 -12.60 -15.84 13.63
C ASP A 146 -13.86 -15.92 12.76
N ALA A 147 -14.70 -16.92 13.03
CA ALA A 147 -15.89 -17.20 12.25
C ALA A 147 -17.16 -16.91 13.06
N SER A 148 -18.09 -16.17 12.47
CA SER A 148 -19.41 -15.91 13.05
C SER A 148 -20.52 -16.40 12.14
N PHE A 149 -21.44 -17.19 12.71
CA PHE A 149 -22.63 -17.64 12.00
C PHE A 149 -23.75 -16.61 12.15
N ARG A 150 -23.84 -15.72 11.16
CA ARG A 150 -24.79 -14.62 11.18
C ARG A 150 -26.22 -15.15 11.19
N ARG A 151 -26.96 -14.82 12.27
CA ARG A 151 -28.38 -15.19 12.50
C ARG A 151 -28.62 -16.69 12.65
N TRP A 152 -27.63 -17.44 13.12
CA TRP A 152 -27.78 -18.88 13.35
C TRP A 152 -28.97 -19.25 14.22
N ALA A 153 -29.17 -18.56 15.36
CA ALA A 153 -30.30 -18.80 16.26
C ALA A 153 -31.65 -18.73 15.51
N TRP A 154 -31.82 -17.73 14.64
CA TRP A 154 -33.03 -17.60 13.85
C TRP A 154 -33.14 -18.69 12.78
N ALA A 155 -32.04 -19.10 12.15
CA ALA A 155 -32.05 -20.22 11.22
C ALA A 155 -32.54 -21.50 11.91
N THR A 156 -32.09 -21.77 13.13
CA THR A 156 -32.53 -22.94 13.90
C THR A 156 -33.98 -22.84 14.39
N ASP A 157 -34.48 -21.64 14.69
CA ASP A 157 -35.90 -21.42 15.01
C ASP A 157 -36.84 -21.77 13.85
N VAL A 158 -36.32 -21.74 12.61
CA VAL A 158 -37.06 -22.13 11.41
C VAL A 158 -36.88 -23.62 11.10
N ILE A 159 -35.64 -24.11 11.12
CA ILE A 159 -35.30 -25.45 10.64
C ILE A 159 -35.72 -26.54 11.65
N ILE A 160 -35.46 -26.35 12.94
CA ILE A 160 -35.69 -27.39 13.95
C ILE A 160 -37.18 -27.77 14.05
N PRO A 161 -38.15 -26.84 14.07
CA PRO A 161 -39.57 -27.21 14.08
C PRO A 161 -40.00 -28.07 12.89
N GLU A 162 -39.41 -27.88 11.71
CA GLU A 162 -39.68 -28.71 10.53
C GLU A 162 -39.11 -30.13 10.66
N LEU A 163 -38.00 -30.30 11.39
CA LEU A 163 -37.37 -31.61 11.63
C LEU A 163 -38.07 -32.43 12.72
N LEU A 164 -38.75 -31.78 13.69
CA LEU A 164 -39.34 -32.46 14.85
C LEU A 164 -40.32 -33.60 14.53
N PRO A 165 -41.23 -33.49 13.54
CA PRO A 165 -42.09 -34.61 13.16
C PRO A 165 -41.31 -35.84 12.69
N HIS A 166 -40.20 -35.61 11.97
CA HIS A 166 -39.32 -36.67 11.49
C HIS A 166 -38.49 -37.28 12.63
N MET A 167 -38.01 -36.45 13.57
CA MET A 167 -37.37 -36.92 14.80
C MET A 167 -38.34 -37.80 15.62
N ALA A 168 -39.58 -37.35 15.81
CA ALA A 168 -40.60 -38.09 16.54
C ALA A 168 -40.92 -39.43 15.87
N GLN A 169 -41.06 -39.44 14.53
CA GLN A 169 -41.27 -40.65 13.75
C GLN A 169 -40.12 -41.64 13.93
N ARG A 170 -38.87 -41.18 13.83
CA ARG A 170 -37.67 -42.01 14.00
C ARG A 170 -37.56 -42.61 15.40
N LEU A 171 -38.06 -41.90 16.41
CA LEU A 171 -38.07 -42.34 17.81
C LEU A 171 -39.33 -43.12 18.22
N SER A 172 -40.33 -43.21 17.34
CA SER A 172 -41.66 -43.73 17.68
C SER A 172 -42.31 -42.99 18.86
N LEU A 173 -42.16 -41.66 18.92
CA LEU A 173 -42.73 -40.78 19.94
C LEU A 173 -43.87 -39.91 19.37
N PRO A 174 -44.85 -39.50 20.18
CA PRO A 174 -45.86 -38.52 19.78
C PRO A 174 -45.24 -37.11 19.64
N VAL A 175 -45.69 -36.35 18.63
CA VAL A 175 -45.16 -35.00 18.32
C VAL A 175 -45.64 -33.92 19.30
N GLU A 176 -46.56 -34.23 20.21
CA GLU A 176 -47.20 -33.25 21.11
C GLU A 176 -46.21 -32.49 22.01
N ASN A 177 -45.11 -33.13 22.41
CA ASN A 177 -44.06 -32.52 23.23
C ASN A 177 -42.75 -32.37 22.43
N THR A 178 -42.66 -31.28 21.69
CA THR A 178 -41.53 -30.92 20.83
C THR A 178 -40.19 -30.87 21.58
N SER A 179 -40.18 -30.33 22.80
CA SER A 179 -38.99 -30.26 23.65
C SER A 179 -38.50 -31.64 24.07
N LEU A 180 -39.42 -32.56 24.40
CA LEU A 180 -39.09 -33.94 24.72
C LEU A 180 -38.55 -34.68 23.50
N VAL A 181 -39.19 -34.53 22.34
CA VAL A 181 -38.75 -35.16 21.08
C VAL A 181 -37.32 -34.73 20.74
N LEU A 182 -37.03 -33.42 20.77
CA LEU A 182 -35.68 -32.92 20.49
C LEU A 182 -34.66 -33.49 21.48
N ARG A 183 -34.98 -33.44 22.78
CA ARG A 183 -34.10 -33.97 23.82
C ARG A 183 -33.79 -35.45 23.61
N GLU A 184 -34.83 -36.27 23.43
CA GLU A 184 -34.69 -37.71 23.21
C GLU A 184 -33.90 -38.01 21.96
N TYR A 185 -34.11 -37.25 20.88
CA TYR A 185 -33.37 -37.42 19.64
C TYR A 185 -31.87 -37.19 19.85
N LEU A 186 -31.51 -36.05 20.46
CA LEU A 186 -30.12 -35.71 20.73
C LEU A 186 -29.47 -36.73 21.66
N SER A 187 -30.10 -37.05 22.79
CA SER A 187 -29.56 -37.98 23.79
C SER A 187 -29.33 -39.37 23.20
N ARG A 188 -30.33 -39.93 22.51
CA ARG A 188 -30.21 -41.27 21.93
C ARG A 188 -29.16 -41.34 20.84
N LYS A 189 -29.04 -40.29 20.00
CA LYS A 189 -28.01 -40.22 18.97
C LYS A 189 -26.61 -40.18 19.60
N ILE A 190 -26.42 -39.37 20.65
CA ILE A 190 -25.17 -39.31 21.41
C ILE A 190 -24.84 -40.69 21.99
N CYS A 191 -25.75 -41.32 22.73
CA CYS A 191 -25.49 -42.59 23.41
C CYS A 191 -25.27 -43.76 22.44
N ASN A 192 -26.04 -43.84 21.34
CA ASN A 192 -25.81 -44.85 20.30
C ASN A 192 -24.39 -44.73 19.71
N THR A 193 -23.96 -43.49 19.44
CA THR A 193 -22.64 -43.23 18.85
C THR A 193 -21.53 -43.47 19.88
N ALA A 194 -21.74 -43.11 21.15
CA ALA A 194 -20.82 -43.34 22.24
C ALA A 194 -20.53 -44.84 22.41
N VAL A 195 -21.57 -45.67 22.53
CA VAL A 195 -21.41 -47.12 22.70
C VAL A 195 -20.76 -47.78 21.48
N THR A 196 -20.96 -47.20 20.29
CA THR A 196 -20.38 -47.72 19.05
C THR A 196 -18.89 -47.41 18.91
N TYR A 197 -18.47 -46.17 19.19
CA TYR A 197 -17.11 -45.70 18.87
C TYR A 197 -16.22 -45.43 20.09
N CYS A 198 -16.80 -45.15 21.26
CA CYS A 198 -16.07 -44.87 22.49
C CYS A 198 -15.93 -46.15 23.31
N THR A 199 -14.96 -46.97 22.93
CA THR A 199 -14.68 -48.28 23.55
C THR A 199 -13.22 -48.37 24.00
N GLY A 200 -12.89 -49.35 24.85
CA GLY A 200 -11.53 -49.50 25.37
C GLY A 200 -11.11 -48.30 26.20
N ASP A 201 -9.93 -47.74 25.93
CA ASP A 201 -9.38 -46.58 26.65
C ASP A 201 -10.22 -45.30 26.46
N ASP A 202 -11.02 -45.25 25.39
CA ASP A 202 -11.88 -44.10 25.07
C ASP A 202 -13.31 -44.25 25.64
N GLN A 203 -13.59 -45.31 26.40
CA GLN A 203 -14.91 -45.57 26.97
C GLN A 203 -15.36 -44.45 27.93
N GLN A 204 -16.54 -43.88 27.67
CA GLN A 204 -17.09 -42.76 28.45
C GLN A 204 -18.23 -43.18 29.39
N TYR A 205 -18.90 -44.28 29.08
CA TYR A 205 -20.07 -44.79 29.78
C TYR A 205 -19.94 -46.31 29.88
N ASP A 206 -20.49 -46.90 30.94
CA ASP A 206 -20.47 -48.35 31.13
C ASP A 206 -21.29 -49.04 30.03
N ASP A 207 -22.43 -48.44 29.69
CA ASP A 207 -23.39 -48.93 28.70
C ASP A 207 -24.29 -47.79 28.16
N TYR A 208 -25.29 -48.16 27.36
CA TYR A 208 -26.25 -47.22 26.80
C TYR A 208 -27.13 -46.53 27.87
N ASP A 209 -27.58 -47.29 28.87
CA ASP A 209 -28.52 -46.80 29.87
C ASP A 209 -27.84 -45.81 30.82
N SER A 210 -26.60 -46.09 31.24
CA SER A 210 -25.77 -45.15 32.00
C SER A 210 -25.49 -43.85 31.25
N CYS A 211 -25.31 -43.91 29.93
CA CYS A 211 -25.23 -42.72 29.09
C CYS A 211 -26.55 -41.91 29.10
N MET A 212 -27.68 -42.58 28.92
CA MET A 212 -29.00 -41.93 28.93
C MET A 212 -29.29 -41.29 30.29
N ASP A 213 -28.99 -41.97 31.40
CA ASP A 213 -29.15 -41.45 32.75
C ASP A 213 -28.35 -40.17 32.98
N PHE A 214 -27.10 -40.13 32.50
CA PHE A 214 -26.28 -38.93 32.57
C PHE A 214 -26.81 -37.79 31.68
N LEU A 215 -27.12 -38.08 30.41
CA LEU A 215 -27.65 -37.05 29.50
C LEU A 215 -29.01 -36.51 29.97
N ASN A 216 -29.78 -37.32 30.71
CA ASN A 216 -31.01 -36.91 31.36
C ASN A 216 -30.82 -35.83 32.44
N THR A 217 -29.61 -35.64 32.98
CA THR A 217 -29.31 -34.52 33.89
C THR A 217 -28.90 -33.23 33.16
N LYS A 218 -28.60 -33.29 31.87
CA LYS A 218 -28.12 -32.15 31.08
C LYS A 218 -29.26 -31.36 30.46
N LYS A 219 -29.08 -30.05 30.27
CA LYS A 219 -30.06 -29.23 29.54
C LYS A 219 -29.90 -29.45 28.04
N THR A 220 -30.96 -29.26 27.26
CA THR A 220 -30.86 -29.29 25.79
C THR A 220 -29.85 -28.27 25.29
N GLY A 221 -29.93 -27.03 25.79
CA GLY A 221 -29.05 -25.93 25.37
C GLY A 221 -29.68 -25.09 24.28
N GLU A 222 -29.10 -23.91 24.06
CA GLU A 222 -29.49 -22.98 23.01
C GLU A 222 -28.55 -23.14 21.81
N TRP A 223 -29.07 -23.00 20.59
CA TRP A 223 -28.29 -23.19 19.36
C TRP A 223 -27.18 -22.16 19.14
N TYR A 224 -27.23 -21.01 19.82
CA TYR A 224 -26.14 -20.03 19.81
C TYR A 224 -25.14 -20.23 20.96
N ARG A 225 -25.28 -21.31 21.75
CA ARG A 225 -24.41 -21.66 22.90
C ARG A 225 -23.96 -23.12 22.82
N MET A 226 -23.46 -23.52 21.66
CA MET A 226 -23.05 -24.88 21.33
C MET A 226 -21.67 -25.28 21.90
N GLY A 227 -21.02 -24.42 22.70
CA GLY A 227 -19.74 -24.70 23.37
C GLY A 227 -19.85 -24.79 24.89
N GLU A 228 -21.04 -25.12 25.40
CA GLU A 228 -21.35 -25.25 26.83
C GLU A 228 -21.75 -26.68 27.19
N ASP A 229 -21.82 -27.00 28.48
CA ASP A 229 -22.24 -28.32 28.97
C ASP A 229 -23.75 -28.57 28.78
N ASN A 230 -24.13 -28.84 27.54
CA ASN A 230 -25.50 -29.12 27.11
C ASN A 230 -25.55 -30.18 26.00
N LEU A 231 -26.76 -30.66 25.68
CA LEU A 231 -26.95 -31.71 24.67
C LEU A 231 -26.59 -31.25 23.25
N VAL A 232 -26.82 -29.97 22.92
CA VAL A 232 -26.48 -29.43 21.59
C VAL A 232 -24.96 -29.47 21.35
N CYS A 233 -24.15 -29.09 22.33
CA CYS A 233 -22.69 -29.22 22.25
C CYS A 233 -22.27 -30.67 22.03
N ARG A 234 -22.79 -31.59 22.85
CA ARG A 234 -22.43 -33.01 22.77
C ARG A 234 -22.85 -33.63 21.44
N HIS A 235 -24.00 -33.23 20.91
CA HIS A 235 -24.47 -33.65 19.60
C HIS A 235 -23.59 -33.12 18.47
N LEU A 236 -23.02 -31.91 18.59
CA LEU A 236 -22.08 -31.36 17.60
C LEU A 236 -20.83 -32.24 17.41
N HIS A 237 -20.40 -32.99 18.43
CA HIS A 237 -19.26 -33.90 18.30
C HIS A 237 -19.60 -35.26 17.67
N VAL A 238 -20.88 -35.67 17.65
CA VAL A 238 -21.32 -36.98 17.16
C VAL A 238 -20.75 -37.35 15.78
N PRO A 239 -20.75 -36.46 14.77
CA PRO A 239 -20.19 -36.78 13.46
C PRO A 239 -18.67 -37.07 13.46
N MET A 240 -17.93 -36.56 14.43
CA MET A 240 -16.47 -36.66 14.45
C MET A 240 -15.95 -37.89 15.23
N LEU A 241 -16.82 -38.59 15.95
CA LEU A 241 -16.44 -39.77 16.74
C LEU A 241 -15.88 -40.91 15.90
N SER A 242 -16.42 -41.13 14.69
CA SER A 242 -15.92 -42.17 13.78
C SER A 242 -14.55 -41.83 13.18
N LEU A 243 -14.14 -40.56 13.23
CA LEU A 243 -12.87 -40.09 12.66
C LEU A 243 -11.74 -40.18 13.68
N ARG A 244 -11.96 -39.68 14.90
CA ARG A 244 -10.95 -39.69 15.97
C ARG A 244 -11.59 -39.87 17.36
N PRO A 245 -11.95 -41.11 17.74
CA PRO A 245 -12.57 -41.41 19.03
C PRO A 245 -11.80 -40.84 20.22
N THR A 246 -10.49 -40.99 20.25
CA THR A 246 -9.63 -40.56 21.37
C THR A 246 -9.73 -39.06 21.67
N THR A 247 -10.00 -38.24 20.65
CA THR A 247 -10.21 -36.80 20.85
C THR A 247 -11.67 -36.49 21.14
N HIS A 248 -12.63 -37.08 20.42
CA HIS A 248 -14.03 -36.66 20.49
C HIS A 248 -14.89 -37.36 21.54
N CYS A 249 -14.49 -38.56 21.99
CA CYS A 249 -15.21 -39.30 23.03
C CYS A 249 -15.29 -38.52 24.35
N PRO A 250 -14.19 -37.97 24.90
CA PRO A 250 -14.26 -37.12 26.09
C PRO A 250 -15.26 -35.96 25.97
N HIS A 251 -15.41 -35.37 24.79
CA HIS A 251 -16.33 -34.24 24.55
C HIS A 251 -17.81 -34.60 24.73
N ILE A 252 -18.20 -35.85 24.44
CA ILE A 252 -19.58 -36.32 24.63
C ILE A 252 -19.78 -37.04 25.96
N GLY A 253 -18.69 -37.33 26.68
CA GLY A 253 -18.67 -38.02 27.97
C GLY A 253 -18.91 -37.09 29.18
N PRO A 254 -18.92 -37.65 30.40
CA PRO A 254 -19.21 -36.88 31.61
C PRO A 254 -18.29 -35.69 31.88
N SER A 255 -17.02 -35.80 31.47
CA SER A 255 -16.02 -34.74 31.64
C SER A 255 -16.23 -33.55 30.68
N GLY A 256 -16.87 -33.77 29.53
CA GLY A 256 -16.99 -32.78 28.47
C GLY A 256 -15.69 -32.50 27.71
N GLY A 257 -14.59 -33.18 28.06
CA GLY A 257 -13.33 -33.22 27.32
C GLY A 257 -12.67 -31.88 27.02
N ASP A 258 -13.01 -30.81 27.77
CA ASP A 258 -12.65 -29.39 27.56
C ASP A 258 -13.53 -28.57 26.59
N MET A 259 -14.33 -29.24 25.77
CA MET A 259 -15.22 -28.61 24.79
C MET A 259 -16.61 -28.33 25.37
N CYS A 260 -17.29 -29.38 25.84
CA CYS A 260 -18.66 -29.34 26.37
C CYS A 260 -18.67 -29.26 27.89
N ILE A 261 -18.02 -28.23 28.41
CA ILE A 261 -17.90 -27.99 29.85
C ILE A 261 -18.68 -26.74 30.26
N ASP A 262 -19.08 -26.70 31.53
CA ASP A 262 -19.53 -25.46 32.15
C ASP A 262 -18.32 -24.56 32.28
N ARG A 263 -18.21 -23.56 31.40
CA ARG A 263 -17.08 -22.63 31.41
C ARG A 263 -17.22 -21.62 32.54
N GLN A 264 -16.97 -22.12 33.75
CA GLN A 264 -16.57 -21.31 34.88
C GLN A 264 -15.03 -21.21 34.82
N VAL A 265 -14.52 -20.06 34.39
CA VAL A 265 -13.15 -19.55 34.67
C VAL A 265 -11.95 -20.40 34.21
N CYS A 266 -11.07 -19.78 33.41
CA CYS A 266 -9.60 -20.00 33.39
C CYS A 266 -9.00 -18.74 32.71
N LEU A 267 -7.95 -18.03 33.14
CA LEU A 267 -6.78 -18.34 33.99
C LEU A 267 -6.09 -17.06 34.57
N ILE A 268 -6.82 -16.04 35.05
CA ILE A 268 -6.19 -14.87 35.75
C ILE A 268 -6.80 -14.55 37.13
N ALA A 269 -7.91 -15.17 37.54
CA ALA A 269 -8.57 -14.83 38.81
C ALA A 269 -8.42 -15.91 39.88
N VAL A 270 -7.22 -16.03 40.46
CA VAL A 270 -6.93 -16.89 41.63
C VAL A 270 -7.59 -16.41 42.93
N TRP A 271 -8.34 -15.29 42.93
CA TRP A 271 -8.88 -14.69 44.18
C TRP A 271 -10.41 -14.68 44.33
N MET A 272 -11.20 -15.28 43.43
CA MET A 272 -12.68 -15.23 43.50
C MET A 272 -13.36 -16.61 43.57
N TRP A 273 -12.70 -17.58 44.19
CA TRP A 273 -13.28 -18.90 44.44
C TRP A 273 -14.19 -18.91 45.68
N ALA A 274 -15.40 -18.35 45.57
CA ALA A 274 -16.40 -18.46 46.65
C ALA A 274 -17.89 -18.44 46.24
N ASN A 275 -18.30 -18.09 45.01
CA ASN A 275 -19.72 -17.76 44.75
C ASN A 275 -20.37 -18.36 43.48
N GLY A 276 -20.01 -19.58 43.07
CA GLY A 276 -20.85 -20.48 42.24
C GLY A 276 -21.73 -19.85 41.15
N LYS A 277 -21.15 -19.12 40.19
CA LYS A 277 -21.87 -18.61 39.00
C LYS A 277 -21.25 -19.11 37.70
N SER A 278 -22.11 -19.66 36.83
CA SER A 278 -21.86 -19.99 35.42
C SER A 278 -21.37 -18.78 34.62
N ARG A 279 -20.67 -19.01 33.48
CA ARG A 279 -20.26 -18.01 32.46
C ARG A 279 -20.86 -16.61 32.67
N ASP A 280 -20.04 -15.67 33.12
CA ASP A 280 -20.38 -14.26 33.01
C ASP A 280 -20.19 -13.83 31.54
N TYR A 281 -21.27 -13.34 30.92
CA TYR A 281 -21.27 -12.84 29.55
C TYR A 281 -20.12 -11.86 29.32
N GLU A 282 -19.85 -10.99 30.30
CA GLU A 282 -18.76 -10.01 30.22
C GLU A 282 -17.40 -10.67 30.04
N GLN A 283 -17.12 -11.76 30.74
CA GLN A 283 -15.82 -12.44 30.65
C GLN A 283 -15.62 -13.15 29.32
N VAL A 284 -16.67 -13.77 28.78
CA VAL A 284 -16.58 -14.47 27.47
C VAL A 284 -16.33 -13.47 26.35
N VAL A 285 -17.02 -12.32 26.37
CA VAL A 285 -16.88 -11.28 25.35
C VAL A 285 -15.55 -10.53 25.49
N LEU A 286 -15.01 -10.39 26.70
CA LEU A 286 -13.74 -9.70 26.94
C LEU A 286 -12.49 -10.61 26.81
N ALA A 287 -12.66 -11.93 26.78
CA ALA A 287 -11.54 -12.86 26.63
C ALA A 287 -10.88 -12.70 25.25
N SER A 288 -9.57 -12.49 25.23
CA SER A 288 -8.80 -12.45 24.00
C SER A 288 -8.18 -13.81 23.73
N HIS A 289 -8.62 -14.48 22.66
CA HIS A 289 -8.04 -15.76 22.24
C HIS A 289 -6.86 -15.56 21.28
N PHE A 290 -6.79 -14.43 20.59
CA PHE A 290 -5.79 -14.20 19.55
C PHE A 290 -4.58 -13.40 20.07
N PRO A 291 -3.35 -13.93 19.96
CA PRO A 291 -2.12 -13.21 20.34
C PRO A 291 -1.82 -11.98 19.47
N ALA A 292 -2.28 -12.01 18.22
CA ALA A 292 -2.37 -10.86 17.32
C ALA A 292 -3.83 -10.75 16.90
N GLY A 293 -4.62 -9.94 17.59
CA GLY A 293 -6.02 -9.76 17.22
C GLY A 293 -6.17 -8.90 15.96
N PHE A 294 -7.32 -9.02 15.31
CA PHE A 294 -7.98 -8.00 14.45
C PHE A 294 -8.28 -6.70 15.20
N LEU A 295 -7.47 -6.37 16.19
CA LEU A 295 -7.53 -5.17 16.98
C LEU A 295 -6.88 -4.08 16.15
N ALA A 296 -7.58 -2.98 15.94
CA ALA A 296 -6.99 -1.79 15.35
C ALA A 296 -5.65 -1.51 16.07
N PRO A 297 -4.50 -1.57 15.38
CA PRO A 297 -3.22 -1.29 16.02
C PRO A 297 -3.27 0.10 16.64
N LYS A 298 -2.94 0.21 17.93
CA LYS A 298 -2.93 1.49 18.64
C LYS A 298 -1.65 2.23 18.32
N GLN A 299 -1.70 3.10 17.32
CA GLN A 299 -0.68 4.12 17.13
C GLN A 299 -1.17 5.43 17.72
N VAL A 300 -0.66 5.75 18.91
CA VAL A 300 -0.81 7.07 19.52
C VAL A 300 0.37 7.91 19.07
N THR A 301 0.13 8.80 18.10
CA THR A 301 1.05 9.88 17.75
C THR A 301 0.74 11.10 18.63
N PRO A 302 1.68 12.05 18.78
CA PRO A 302 1.40 13.31 19.47
C PRO A 302 0.18 14.06 18.90
N GLU A 303 -0.11 13.87 17.61
CA GLU A 303 -1.20 14.54 16.89
C GLU A 303 -2.56 13.88 17.13
N ASN A 304 -2.62 12.54 17.23
CA ASN A 304 -3.88 11.81 17.37
C ASN A 304 -4.19 11.36 18.82
N GLU A 305 -3.30 11.63 19.77
CA GLU A 305 -3.43 11.21 21.18
C GLU A 305 -4.77 11.59 21.82
N LYS A 306 -5.29 12.77 21.49
CA LYS A 306 -6.60 13.22 21.99
C LYS A 306 -7.77 12.41 21.42
N GLU A 307 -7.63 11.89 20.21
CA GLU A 307 -8.69 11.20 19.48
C GLU A 307 -8.67 9.68 19.74
N VAL A 308 -7.48 9.07 19.79
CA VAL A 308 -7.34 7.61 19.89
C VAL A 308 -6.60 7.14 21.15
N GLY A 309 -6.03 8.05 21.95
CA GLY A 309 -5.27 7.71 23.16
C GLY A 309 -6.09 6.97 24.23
N HIS A 310 -7.40 7.24 24.26
CA HIS A 310 -8.36 6.59 25.17
C HIS A 310 -8.86 5.22 24.68
N ILE A 311 -8.58 4.84 23.42
CA ILE A 311 -8.95 3.54 22.87
C ILE A 311 -7.97 2.49 23.43
N GLN A 312 -8.50 1.40 23.98
CA GLN A 312 -7.71 0.25 24.43
C GLN A 312 -7.54 -0.71 23.25
N ALA A 313 -6.34 -0.82 22.69
CA ALA A 313 -6.03 -1.92 21.76
C ALA A 313 -5.30 -3.02 22.53
N ALA A 314 -5.74 -4.26 22.35
CA ALA A 314 -5.17 -5.39 23.07
C ALA A 314 -3.82 -5.88 22.49
N SER A 315 -3.41 -5.46 21.30
CA SER A 315 -2.19 -5.99 20.66
C SER A 315 -0.89 -5.36 21.16
N GLY A 316 -0.89 -4.14 21.72
CA GLY A 316 0.33 -3.48 22.25
C GLY A 316 1.45 -3.19 21.24
N TYR A 317 1.32 -3.65 20.00
CA TYR A 317 2.29 -3.44 18.92
C TYR A 317 2.02 -2.13 18.17
N PRO A 318 3.06 -1.33 17.86
CA PRO A 318 2.90 -0.18 16.97
C PRO A 318 2.52 -0.64 15.55
N LEU A 319 1.80 0.21 14.80
CA LEU A 319 1.53 -0.02 13.38
C LEU A 319 2.83 -0.26 12.62
N ASP A 320 2.79 -1.17 11.65
CA ASP A 320 3.84 -1.21 10.63
C ASP A 320 3.87 0.16 9.93
N PRO A 321 5.03 0.85 9.87
CA PRO A 321 5.15 2.13 9.17
C PRO A 321 4.66 2.08 7.72
N LEU A 322 4.70 0.92 7.05
CA LEU A 322 4.15 0.72 5.71
C LEU A 322 2.63 0.82 5.70
N LEU A 323 1.96 0.32 6.73
CA LEU A 323 0.51 0.42 6.87
C LEU A 323 0.09 1.86 7.21
N GLU A 324 0.85 2.56 8.05
CA GLU A 324 0.66 4.00 8.30
C GLU A 324 0.79 4.82 7.00
N ILE A 325 1.83 4.55 6.20
CA ILE A 325 2.01 5.20 4.90
C ILE A 325 0.83 4.90 3.98
N ALA A 326 0.44 3.63 3.83
CA ALA A 326 -0.67 3.23 2.96
C ALA A 326 -2.00 3.90 3.35
N LEU A 327 -2.31 3.95 4.65
CA LEU A 327 -3.51 4.61 5.17
C LEU A 327 -3.44 6.14 4.98
N SER A 328 -2.29 6.76 5.21
CA SER A 328 -2.11 8.22 5.03
C SER A 328 -2.25 8.67 3.57
N THR A 329 -1.90 7.79 2.62
CA THR A 329 -1.99 8.07 1.18
C THR A 329 -3.37 7.84 0.59
N GLY A 330 -4.28 7.20 1.34
CA GLY A 330 -5.63 6.86 0.87
C GLY A 330 -6.54 8.07 0.62
N ASP A 331 -6.30 9.18 1.34
CA ASP A 331 -7.21 10.33 1.31
C ASP A 331 -6.77 11.45 0.35
N MET A 332 -5.54 11.39 -0.20
CA MET A 332 -5.01 12.45 -1.09
C MET A 332 -4.01 11.91 -2.11
N HIS A 333 -4.42 11.82 -3.36
CA HIS A 333 -3.57 11.39 -4.46
C HIS A 333 -2.87 12.57 -5.15
N SER A 334 -1.67 12.35 -5.69
CA SER A 334 -0.95 13.35 -6.49
C SER A 334 -1.66 13.74 -7.78
N TRP A 335 -2.55 12.87 -8.28
CA TRP A 335 -3.41 13.16 -9.43
C TRP A 335 -4.68 13.92 -9.07
N ASP A 336 -4.97 14.12 -7.78
CA ASP A 336 -6.09 14.97 -7.39
C ASP A 336 -5.79 16.41 -7.84
N PRO A 337 -6.66 17.01 -8.66
CA PRO A 337 -6.40 18.33 -9.23
C PRO A 337 -6.12 19.40 -8.17
N THR A 338 -6.55 19.19 -6.94
CA THR A 338 -6.45 20.13 -5.83
C THR A 338 -5.07 20.12 -5.18
N LEU A 339 -4.43 18.96 -4.95
CA LEU A 339 -3.20 18.92 -4.13
C LEU A 339 -1.99 19.49 -4.87
N TYR A 340 -1.70 18.98 -6.06
CA TYR A 340 -0.54 19.44 -6.84
C TYR A 340 -0.74 20.90 -7.30
N ALA A 341 -1.95 21.28 -7.71
CA ALA A 341 -2.21 22.64 -8.17
C ALA A 341 -2.19 23.66 -7.02
N THR A 342 -2.74 23.33 -5.84
CA THR A 342 -2.75 24.25 -4.68
C THR A 342 -1.34 24.42 -4.13
N ALA A 343 -0.58 23.33 -3.99
CA ALA A 343 0.82 23.41 -3.57
C ALA A 343 1.66 24.21 -4.58
N LEU A 344 1.51 23.93 -5.88
CA LEU A 344 2.21 24.66 -6.94
C LEU A 344 1.88 26.15 -6.91
N LEU A 345 0.60 26.53 -6.80
CA LEU A 345 0.17 27.93 -6.70
C LEU A 345 0.79 28.61 -5.46
N GLY A 346 0.75 27.95 -4.31
CA GLY A 346 1.36 28.44 -3.08
C GLY A 346 2.86 28.70 -3.24
N TYR A 347 3.60 27.73 -3.79
CA TYR A 347 5.03 27.90 -4.06
C TYR A 347 5.30 29.00 -5.09
N PHE A 348 4.48 29.14 -6.13
CA PHE A 348 4.60 30.22 -7.11
C PHE A 348 4.49 31.60 -6.48
N LEU A 349 3.53 31.79 -5.57
CA LEU A 349 3.37 33.05 -4.83
C LEU A 349 4.59 33.32 -3.92
N ILE A 350 5.07 32.30 -3.22
CA ILE A 350 6.29 32.40 -2.39
C ILE A 350 7.49 32.79 -3.25
N TYR A 351 7.69 32.11 -4.38
CA TYR A 351 8.78 32.37 -5.33
C TYR A 351 8.70 33.75 -5.95
N TYR A 352 7.51 34.21 -6.30
CA TYR A 352 7.31 35.57 -6.78
C TYR A 352 7.76 36.61 -5.74
N ILE A 353 7.28 36.50 -4.50
CA ILE A 353 7.65 37.41 -3.40
C ILE A 353 9.17 37.37 -3.15
N PHE A 354 9.75 36.18 -3.06
CA PHE A 354 11.19 36.00 -2.85
C PHE A 354 12.03 36.57 -4.01
N SER A 355 11.60 36.35 -5.26
CA SER A 355 12.30 36.87 -6.44
C SER A 355 12.33 38.40 -6.45
N HIS A 356 11.21 39.04 -6.07
CA HIS A 356 11.13 40.49 -5.92
C HIS A 356 11.99 41.00 -4.77
N GLY A 357 11.98 40.32 -3.62
CA GLY A 357 12.84 40.65 -2.49
C GLY A 357 14.33 40.58 -2.84
N LEU A 358 14.75 39.51 -3.51
CA LEU A 358 16.13 39.33 -3.99
C LEU A 358 16.50 40.39 -5.02
N TRP A 359 15.62 40.70 -5.97
CA TRP A 359 15.82 41.77 -6.94
C TRP A 359 16.08 43.12 -6.25
N GLN A 360 15.22 43.50 -5.29
CA GLN A 360 15.36 44.74 -4.54
C GLN A 360 16.65 44.75 -3.70
N CYS A 361 17.01 43.62 -3.11
CA CYS A 361 18.25 43.46 -2.36
C CYS A 361 19.47 43.68 -3.27
N PHE A 362 19.55 43.02 -4.42
CA PHE A 362 20.65 43.20 -5.37
C PHE A 362 20.69 44.62 -5.94
N MET A 363 19.53 45.21 -6.26
CA MET A 363 19.45 46.61 -6.65
C MET A 363 19.97 47.54 -5.56
N ARG A 364 19.69 47.28 -4.28
CA ARG A 364 20.15 48.13 -3.18
C ARG A 364 21.64 48.01 -2.93
N PHE A 365 22.16 46.79 -2.87
CA PHE A 365 23.50 46.51 -2.34
C PHE A 365 24.59 46.31 -3.39
N THR A 366 24.24 46.04 -4.66
CA THR A 366 25.25 45.72 -5.68
C THR A 366 25.21 46.71 -6.84
N THR A 367 26.19 47.61 -6.90
CA THR A 367 26.30 48.59 -8.00
C THR A 367 26.46 47.92 -9.37
N LYS A 368 27.20 46.81 -9.43
CA LYS A 368 27.37 46.02 -10.67
C LYS A 368 26.05 45.46 -11.20
N PHE A 369 25.15 45.05 -10.31
CA PHE A 369 23.85 44.50 -10.71
C PHE A 369 22.98 45.55 -11.42
N ARG A 370 23.00 46.81 -10.97
CA ARG A 370 22.28 47.92 -11.63
C ARG A 370 22.73 48.15 -13.08
N CYS A 371 24.00 47.90 -13.37
CA CYS A 371 24.57 48.06 -14.70
C CYS A 371 24.34 46.85 -15.63
N LEU A 372 23.81 45.74 -15.11
CA LEU A 372 23.48 44.58 -15.93
C LEU A 372 22.19 44.84 -16.71
N GLU A 373 22.12 44.29 -17.92
CA GLU A 373 20.86 44.24 -18.69
C GLU A 373 19.79 43.45 -17.93
N LEU A 374 18.51 43.78 -18.15
CA LEU A 374 17.35 43.13 -17.53
C LEU A 374 17.40 41.59 -17.60
N GLU A 375 17.81 41.04 -18.75
CA GLU A 375 18.00 39.60 -18.94
C GLU A 375 19.00 39.02 -17.92
N HIS A 376 20.12 39.71 -17.74
CA HIS A 376 21.19 39.31 -16.85
C HIS A 376 20.85 39.53 -15.37
N GLN A 377 20.09 40.58 -15.05
CA GLN A 377 19.55 40.83 -13.71
C GLN A 377 18.63 39.69 -13.28
N LYS A 378 17.68 39.31 -14.14
CA LYS A 378 16.77 38.18 -13.88
C LYS A 378 17.52 36.87 -13.70
N ASN A 379 18.54 36.61 -14.52
CA ASN A 379 19.37 35.40 -14.38
C ASN A 379 20.07 35.33 -13.03
N VAL A 380 20.63 36.44 -12.52
CA VAL A 380 21.28 36.51 -11.20
C VAL A 380 20.29 36.23 -10.07
N VAL A 381 19.08 36.80 -10.13
CA VAL A 381 18.02 36.51 -9.15
C VAL A 381 17.66 35.02 -9.16
N MET A 382 17.51 34.44 -10.35
CA MET A 382 17.23 33.00 -10.47
C MET A 382 18.37 32.11 -9.96
N TYR A 383 19.63 32.50 -10.15
CA TYR A 383 20.75 31.76 -9.57
C TYR A 383 20.68 31.75 -8.04
N ALA A 384 20.37 32.90 -7.41
CA ALA A 384 20.20 32.98 -5.97
C ALA A 384 19.01 32.15 -5.48
N MET A 385 17.87 32.21 -6.18
CA MET A 385 16.71 31.36 -5.87
C MET A 385 17.04 29.88 -5.98
N ASN A 386 17.71 29.47 -7.06
CA ASN A 386 18.15 28.09 -7.25
C ASN A 386 19.05 27.62 -6.12
N ILE A 387 20.03 28.42 -5.68
CA ILE A 387 20.88 28.07 -4.53
C ILE A 387 20.03 27.85 -3.27
N ILE A 388 19.15 28.79 -2.92
CA ILE A 388 18.36 28.72 -1.68
C ILE A 388 17.43 27.50 -1.70
N PHE A 389 16.58 27.40 -2.72
CA PHE A 389 15.49 26.43 -2.74
C PHE A 389 15.97 25.00 -3.05
N THR A 390 16.98 24.82 -3.91
CA THR A 390 17.56 23.48 -4.10
C THR A 390 18.36 23.02 -2.88
N THR A 391 18.91 23.93 -2.06
CA THR A 391 19.53 23.56 -0.77
C THR A 391 18.50 23.07 0.23
N VAL A 392 17.33 23.73 0.32
CA VAL A 392 16.22 23.27 1.16
C VAL A 392 15.72 21.90 0.67
N ALA A 393 15.54 21.73 -0.64
CA ALA A 393 15.17 20.43 -1.21
C ALA A 393 16.22 19.34 -0.92
N LEU A 394 17.51 19.66 -0.99
CA LEU A 394 18.58 18.72 -0.64
C LEU A 394 18.48 18.30 0.83
N ALA A 395 18.24 19.24 1.75
CA ALA A 395 18.08 18.93 3.18
C ALA A 395 16.89 17.99 3.43
N LEU A 396 15.75 18.25 2.77
CA LEU A 396 14.56 17.40 2.84
C LEU A 396 14.82 16.01 2.24
N GLN A 397 15.55 15.93 1.13
CA GLN A 397 15.95 14.67 0.52
C GLN A 397 16.89 13.86 1.43
N LEU A 398 17.86 14.52 2.09
CA LEU A 398 18.78 13.87 3.02
C LEU A 398 18.05 13.36 4.27
N ALA A 399 17.04 14.09 4.75
CA ALA A 399 16.15 13.61 5.81
C ALA A 399 15.44 12.31 5.43
N ALA A 400 15.14 12.09 4.16
CA ALA A 400 14.54 10.86 3.65
C ALA A 400 15.55 9.74 3.31
N SER A 401 16.86 10.00 3.40
CA SER A 401 17.91 9.02 3.06
C SER A 401 17.95 7.73 3.91
N PRO A 402 17.41 7.64 5.14
CA PRO A 402 17.28 6.38 5.87
C PRO A 402 16.54 5.28 5.08
N ALA A 403 15.67 5.64 4.13
CA ALA A 403 15.00 4.69 3.24
C ALA A 403 15.97 3.87 2.37
N LEU A 404 17.19 4.37 2.11
CA LEU A 404 18.25 3.59 1.45
C LEU A 404 18.68 2.38 2.29
N GLY A 405 18.54 2.46 3.62
CA GLY A 405 18.76 1.38 4.57
C GLY A 405 17.51 0.53 4.87
N LYS A 406 16.44 0.68 4.08
CA LYS A 406 15.12 0.05 4.30
C LYS A 406 14.42 0.45 5.60
N HIS A 407 14.71 1.66 6.10
CA HIS A 407 13.96 2.25 7.19
C HIS A 407 12.97 3.24 6.61
N TYR A 408 11.68 3.01 6.84
CA TYR A 408 10.60 3.83 6.26
C TYR A 408 9.81 4.49 7.37
N ARG A 409 9.62 5.80 7.29
CA ARG A 409 8.74 6.57 8.16
C ARG A 409 7.90 7.54 7.34
N LEU A 410 6.68 7.81 7.78
CA LEU A 410 5.76 8.71 7.08
C LEU A 410 6.36 10.11 6.85
N TRP A 411 6.99 10.68 7.87
CA TRP A 411 7.59 12.02 7.77
C TRP A 411 8.74 12.07 6.75
N GLU A 412 9.48 10.97 6.53
CA GLU A 412 10.54 10.87 5.52
C GLU A 412 9.95 10.91 4.11
N VAL A 413 8.83 10.21 3.89
CA VAL A 413 8.05 10.26 2.64
C VAL A 413 7.56 11.69 2.38
N GLN A 414 7.02 12.35 3.41
CA GLN A 414 6.56 13.73 3.32
C GLN A 414 7.70 14.69 2.98
N CYS A 415 8.86 14.58 3.64
CA CYS A 415 10.04 15.38 3.31
C CYS A 415 10.45 15.21 1.84
N LEU A 416 10.54 13.98 1.35
CA LEU A 416 10.91 13.71 -0.04
C LEU A 416 9.90 14.29 -1.02
N ARG A 417 8.60 14.09 -0.77
CA ARG A 417 7.50 14.63 -1.59
C ARG A 417 7.56 16.15 -1.64
N THR A 418 7.69 16.80 -0.49
CA THR A 418 7.85 18.27 -0.40
C THR A 418 9.09 18.74 -1.14
N GLY A 419 10.22 18.04 -1.01
CA GLY A 419 11.46 18.35 -1.74
C GLY A 419 11.26 18.28 -3.26
N GLY A 420 10.60 17.22 -3.76
CA GLY A 420 10.26 17.06 -5.18
C GLY A 420 9.34 18.17 -5.70
N VAL A 421 8.25 18.49 -4.97
CA VAL A 421 7.31 19.54 -5.37
C VAL A 421 8.00 20.91 -5.39
N LEU A 422 8.85 21.20 -4.40
CA LEU A 422 9.60 22.45 -4.31
C LEU A 422 10.52 22.63 -5.54
N VAL A 423 11.25 21.59 -5.94
CA VAL A 423 12.09 21.59 -7.16
C VAL A 423 11.26 21.75 -8.42
N SER A 424 10.19 20.96 -8.58
CA SER A 424 9.31 21.04 -9.75
C SER A 424 8.71 22.44 -9.90
N ALA A 425 8.20 23.02 -8.82
CA ALA A 425 7.66 24.38 -8.81
C ALA A 425 8.73 25.41 -9.19
N LEU A 426 9.96 25.25 -8.71
CA LEU A 426 11.06 26.17 -8.98
C LEU A 426 11.45 26.15 -10.46
N TYR A 427 11.46 24.97 -11.08
CA TYR A 427 11.79 24.81 -12.50
C TYR A 427 10.71 25.40 -13.40
N ILE A 428 9.43 25.21 -13.07
CA ILE A 428 8.33 25.86 -13.81
C ILE A 428 8.41 27.38 -13.62
N PHE A 429 8.68 27.87 -12.41
CA PHE A 429 8.87 29.29 -12.16
C PHE A 429 10.04 29.87 -12.97
N GLU A 430 11.17 29.16 -13.04
CA GLU A 430 12.33 29.58 -13.83
C GLU A 430 12.02 29.72 -15.33
N LEU A 431 11.24 28.78 -15.88
CA LEU A 431 10.79 28.81 -17.28
C LEU A 431 9.95 30.05 -17.60
N VAL A 432 9.16 30.54 -16.65
CA VAL A 432 8.32 31.74 -16.81
C VAL A 432 9.10 33.02 -16.51
N TYR A 433 9.96 33.01 -15.50
CA TYR A 433 10.63 34.21 -15.01
C TYR A 433 11.77 34.68 -15.93
N ARG A 434 12.55 33.75 -16.50
CA ARG A 434 13.68 34.07 -17.39
C ARG A 434 13.19 34.52 -18.77
N LEU A 435 13.88 35.53 -19.33
CA LEU A 435 13.52 36.08 -20.65
C LEU A 435 14.06 35.23 -21.82
N LYS A 436 15.22 34.59 -21.65
CA LYS A 436 15.83 33.71 -22.63
C LYS A 436 16.42 32.50 -21.95
N MET A 437 16.19 31.34 -22.54
CA MET A 437 16.68 30.07 -22.02
C MET A 437 17.11 29.19 -23.18
N ARG A 438 18.25 28.51 -23.02
CA ARG A 438 18.79 27.63 -24.06
C ARG A 438 18.01 26.31 -24.06
N LEU A 439 17.79 25.73 -25.24
CA LEU A 439 17.06 24.47 -25.41
C LEU A 439 17.53 23.33 -24.50
N PRO A 440 18.85 23.08 -24.28
CA PRO A 440 19.28 22.02 -23.38
C PRO A 440 18.82 22.20 -21.93
N LEU A 441 18.73 23.46 -21.46
CA LEU A 441 18.26 23.75 -20.11
C LEU A 441 16.74 23.60 -20.01
N ILE A 442 16.00 23.98 -21.05
CA ILE A 442 14.54 23.76 -21.13
C ILE A 442 14.24 22.26 -21.09
N ALA A 443 14.95 21.47 -21.91
CA ALA A 443 14.82 20.02 -21.93
C ALA A 443 15.14 19.39 -20.56
N HIS A 444 16.20 19.85 -19.90
CA HIS A 444 16.55 19.41 -18.55
C HIS A 444 15.40 19.63 -17.54
N HIS A 445 14.80 20.82 -17.54
CA HIS A 445 13.70 21.16 -16.65
C HIS A 445 12.48 20.29 -16.90
N PHE A 446 12.07 20.13 -18.16
CA PHE A 446 10.93 19.27 -18.53
C PHE A 446 11.15 17.81 -18.13
N LEU A 447 12.32 17.25 -18.44
CA LEU A 447 12.66 15.88 -18.10
C LEU A 447 12.68 15.64 -16.59
N THR A 448 13.20 16.60 -15.82
CA THR A 448 13.24 16.49 -14.35
C THR A 448 11.84 16.55 -13.74
N ILE A 449 10.97 17.46 -14.23
CA ILE A 449 9.58 17.55 -13.77
C ILE A 449 8.83 16.24 -14.08
N ILE A 450 8.99 15.70 -15.30
CA ILE A 450 8.40 14.41 -15.68
C ILE A 450 8.90 13.29 -14.78
N ALA A 451 10.20 13.22 -14.49
CA ALA A 451 10.77 12.22 -13.57
C ALA A 451 10.12 12.30 -12.19
N ILE A 452 10.08 13.49 -11.58
CA ILE A 452 9.54 13.69 -10.23
C ILE A 452 8.05 13.32 -10.20
N SER A 453 7.25 13.89 -11.09
CA SER A 453 5.81 13.65 -11.14
C SER A 453 5.49 12.18 -11.40
N PHE A 454 6.13 11.57 -12.39
CA PHE A 454 5.87 10.17 -12.72
C PHE A 454 6.32 9.22 -11.60
N THR A 455 7.46 9.47 -10.96
CA THR A 455 7.91 8.63 -9.84
C THR A 455 6.95 8.69 -8.65
N VAL A 456 6.43 9.88 -8.32
CA VAL A 456 5.42 10.04 -7.25
C VAL A 456 4.14 9.30 -7.62
N SER A 457 3.66 9.42 -8.85
CA SER A 457 2.44 8.72 -9.29
C SER A 457 2.62 7.20 -9.28
N VAL A 458 3.78 6.68 -9.71
CA VAL A 458 4.07 5.25 -9.64
C VAL A 458 4.19 4.78 -8.19
N PHE A 459 4.85 5.56 -7.32
CA PHE A 459 4.92 5.26 -5.89
C PHE A 459 3.51 5.15 -5.26
N GLU A 460 2.64 6.13 -5.49
CA GLU A 460 1.28 6.14 -4.93
C GLU A 460 0.40 5.04 -5.52
N TYR A 461 0.52 4.74 -6.81
CA TYR A 461 -0.29 3.69 -7.45
C TYR A 461 0.15 2.29 -7.03
N THR A 462 1.45 2.09 -6.82
CA THR A 462 2.01 0.77 -6.54
C THR A 462 2.20 0.50 -5.05
N MET A 463 2.15 1.54 -4.22
CA MET A 463 2.49 1.54 -2.79
C MET A 463 3.85 0.89 -2.47
N SER A 464 4.74 0.80 -3.46
CA SER A 464 6.03 0.13 -3.30
C SER A 464 7.11 1.12 -2.91
N MET A 465 7.71 0.89 -1.74
CA MET A 465 8.82 1.71 -1.22
C MET A 465 10.06 1.67 -2.11
N SER A 466 10.15 0.73 -3.06
CA SER A 466 11.25 0.73 -4.02
C SER A 466 11.25 2.02 -4.86
N TYR A 467 10.09 2.55 -5.23
CA TYR A 467 9.98 3.78 -6.01
C TYR A 467 10.35 5.02 -5.19
N MET A 468 10.11 5.01 -3.86
CA MET A 468 10.62 6.06 -2.96
C MET A 468 12.16 6.09 -2.97
N VAL A 469 12.80 4.92 -2.91
CA VAL A 469 14.27 4.83 -2.99
C VAL A 469 14.78 5.34 -4.33
N SER A 470 14.14 4.96 -5.44
CA SER A 470 14.46 5.51 -6.77
C SER A 470 14.33 7.04 -6.79
N ALA A 471 13.27 7.60 -6.19
CA ALA A 471 13.10 9.05 -6.08
C ALA A 471 14.24 9.73 -5.31
N ILE A 472 14.69 9.14 -4.18
CA ILE A 472 15.83 9.67 -3.41
C ILE A 472 17.10 9.67 -4.25
N ILE A 473 17.42 8.55 -4.92
CA ILE A 473 18.63 8.44 -5.74
C ILE A 473 18.57 9.45 -6.89
N TRP A 474 17.42 9.57 -7.55
CA TRP A 474 17.23 10.44 -8.70
C TRP A 474 17.30 11.92 -8.32
N LEU A 475 16.68 12.33 -7.22
CA LEU A 475 16.54 13.76 -6.88
C LEU A 475 17.90 14.46 -6.67
N PHE A 476 18.98 13.72 -6.39
CA PHE A 476 20.35 14.25 -6.37
C PHE A 476 20.77 14.90 -7.69
N GLN A 477 20.15 14.52 -8.82
CA GLN A 477 20.39 15.17 -10.10
C GLN A 477 19.90 16.62 -10.15
N ALA A 478 18.91 17.00 -9.36
CA ALA A 478 18.37 18.36 -9.33
C ALA A 478 18.93 19.18 -8.15
N THR A 479 19.27 18.52 -7.04
CA THR A 479 19.59 19.16 -5.76
C THR A 479 21.08 19.35 -5.49
N THR A 480 21.96 19.14 -6.47
CA THR A 480 23.43 19.22 -6.28
C THR A 480 24.14 20.24 -7.19
N GLU A 481 23.40 21.19 -7.77
CA GLU A 481 23.92 22.20 -8.71
C GLU A 481 24.33 23.54 -8.08
N GLN A 482 24.23 23.68 -6.75
CA GLN A 482 24.49 24.93 -6.04
C GLN A 482 25.85 25.58 -6.39
N PRO A 483 26.97 24.82 -6.47
CA PRO A 483 28.26 25.40 -6.84
C PRO A 483 28.27 26.02 -8.25
N THR A 484 27.52 25.43 -9.20
CA THR A 484 27.39 25.93 -10.57
C THR A 484 26.66 27.28 -10.57
N PHE A 485 25.53 27.38 -9.87
CA PHE A 485 24.79 28.64 -9.77
C PHE A 485 25.58 29.73 -9.05
N LEU A 486 26.33 29.37 -8.00
CA LEU A 486 27.20 30.30 -7.28
C LEU A 486 28.31 30.83 -8.17
N GLY A 487 28.95 29.96 -8.97
CA GLY A 487 29.96 30.35 -9.94
C GLY A 487 29.43 31.29 -11.04
N LEU A 488 28.26 30.98 -11.60
CA LEU A 488 27.63 31.81 -12.64
C LEU A 488 27.15 33.15 -12.09
N MET A 489 26.63 33.18 -10.86
CA MET A 489 26.27 34.42 -10.17
C MET A 489 27.51 35.29 -9.93
N GLY A 490 28.58 34.71 -9.38
CA GLY A 490 29.85 35.42 -9.15
C GLY A 490 30.48 35.95 -10.44
N TYR A 491 30.37 35.19 -11.53
CA TYR A 491 30.79 35.64 -12.86
C TYR A 491 30.06 36.91 -13.31
N ARG A 492 28.73 36.98 -13.14
CA ARG A 492 27.90 38.13 -13.53
C ARG A 492 28.09 39.34 -12.62
N LEU A 493 28.30 39.12 -11.32
CA LEU A 493 28.50 40.19 -10.34
C LEU A 493 29.94 40.73 -10.32
N GLY A 494 30.84 40.15 -11.11
CA GLY A 494 32.22 40.61 -11.23
C GLY A 494 33.08 40.29 -10.01
N TRP A 495 32.85 39.14 -9.37
CA TRP A 495 33.75 38.63 -8.33
C TRP A 495 35.15 38.35 -8.89
N SER A 496 36.12 38.09 -8.00
CA SER A 496 37.51 37.89 -8.41
C SER A 496 37.64 36.75 -9.43
N ARG A 497 38.22 37.07 -10.60
CA ARG A 497 38.25 36.20 -11.78
C ARG A 497 38.88 34.84 -11.49
N THR A 498 39.96 34.82 -10.71
CA THR A 498 40.66 33.60 -10.27
C THR A 498 39.76 32.68 -9.45
N TRP A 499 38.96 33.25 -8.56
CA TRP A 499 38.06 32.53 -7.67
C TRP A 499 36.87 31.97 -8.44
N VAL A 500 36.26 32.79 -9.31
CA VAL A 500 35.17 32.37 -10.21
C VAL A 500 35.62 31.26 -11.16
N ALA A 501 36.80 31.38 -11.77
CA ALA A 501 37.33 30.36 -12.67
C ALA A 501 37.56 29.02 -11.96
N ARG A 502 38.13 29.04 -10.74
CA ARG A 502 38.31 27.83 -9.92
C ARG A 502 36.98 27.22 -9.52
N LEU A 503 36.03 28.03 -9.06
CA LEU A 503 34.70 27.58 -8.64
C LEU A 503 33.93 26.94 -9.79
N LEU A 504 33.92 27.55 -10.98
CA LEU A 504 33.23 26.99 -12.16
C LEU A 504 33.86 25.67 -12.62
N LYS A 505 35.19 25.54 -12.58
CA LYS A 505 35.87 24.28 -12.91
C LYS A 505 35.54 23.18 -11.90
N PHE A 506 35.56 23.51 -10.61
CA PHE A 506 35.16 22.59 -9.55
C PHE A 506 33.69 22.16 -9.71
N ALA A 507 32.79 23.12 -9.89
CA ALA A 507 31.36 22.87 -10.05
C ALA A 507 31.07 21.97 -11.26
N ALA A 508 31.76 22.18 -12.39
CA ALA A 508 31.63 21.34 -13.57
C ALA A 508 32.00 19.87 -13.29
N VAL A 509 33.11 19.64 -12.58
CA VAL A 509 33.58 18.28 -12.23
C VAL A 509 32.65 17.64 -11.20
N GLN A 510 32.30 18.35 -10.13
CA GLN A 510 31.41 17.86 -9.09
C GLN A 510 30.02 17.51 -9.64
N THR A 511 29.46 18.38 -10.48
CA THR A 511 28.16 18.15 -11.13
C THR A 511 28.22 16.92 -12.02
N PHE A 512 29.25 16.78 -12.85
CA PHE A 512 29.39 15.62 -13.72
C PHE A 512 29.49 14.30 -12.93
N ILE A 513 30.30 14.27 -11.86
CA ILE A 513 30.50 13.07 -11.04
C ILE A 513 29.22 12.70 -10.28
N LEU A 514 28.65 13.61 -9.49
CA LEU A 514 27.50 13.29 -8.64
C LEU A 514 26.28 12.88 -9.47
N LYS A 515 26.03 13.59 -10.58
CA LYS A 515 24.88 13.28 -11.43
C LYS A 515 25.05 11.97 -12.20
N SER A 516 26.26 11.67 -12.68
CA SER A 516 26.57 10.37 -13.28
C SER A 516 26.41 9.23 -12.27
N ALA A 517 26.90 9.41 -11.04
CA ALA A 517 26.76 8.42 -9.97
C ALA A 517 25.28 8.17 -9.62
N SER A 518 24.48 9.24 -9.53
CA SER A 518 23.02 9.14 -9.32
C SER A 518 22.33 8.43 -10.48
N ALA A 519 22.63 8.75 -11.75
CA ALA A 519 22.06 8.09 -12.91
C ALA A 519 22.39 6.58 -12.97
N ILE A 520 23.66 6.23 -12.74
CA ILE A 520 24.12 4.84 -12.71
C ILE A 520 23.46 4.11 -11.54
N GLY A 521 23.45 4.72 -10.35
CA GLY A 521 22.83 4.17 -9.15
C GLY A 521 21.34 3.87 -9.36
N LEU A 522 20.62 4.76 -10.04
CA LEU A 522 19.21 4.57 -10.38
C LEU A 522 19.00 3.37 -11.31
N ILE A 523 19.79 3.25 -12.39
CA ILE A 523 19.66 2.14 -13.34
C ILE A 523 20.01 0.80 -12.67
N VAL A 524 21.06 0.77 -11.85
CA VAL A 524 21.45 -0.42 -11.09
C VAL A 524 20.33 -0.79 -10.10
N TYR A 525 19.79 0.19 -9.37
CA TYR A 525 18.71 -0.05 -8.41
C TYR A 525 17.45 -0.58 -9.10
N TRP A 526 17.06 0.03 -10.21
CA TRP A 526 15.96 -0.44 -11.05
C TRP A 526 16.16 -1.88 -11.50
N ALA A 527 17.36 -2.22 -12.02
CA ALA A 527 17.65 -3.57 -12.52
C ALA A 527 17.55 -4.65 -11.42
N LEU A 528 17.91 -4.30 -10.19
CA LEU A 528 17.90 -5.21 -9.04
C LEU A 528 16.54 -5.32 -8.35
N HIS A 529 15.75 -4.24 -8.31
CA HIS A 529 14.56 -4.16 -7.45
C HIS A 529 13.26 -3.78 -8.16
N GLN A 530 13.29 -3.42 -9.45
CA GLN A 530 12.12 -2.87 -10.17
C GLN A 530 11.94 -3.44 -11.59
N ASN A 531 12.80 -4.38 -12.01
CA ASN A 531 12.73 -5.01 -13.33
C ASN A 531 11.69 -6.14 -13.35
N TYR A 532 10.42 -5.77 -13.28
CA TYR A 532 9.28 -6.68 -13.38
C TYR A 532 8.20 -6.10 -14.31
N ASN A 533 7.46 -6.98 -14.99
CA ASN A 533 6.45 -6.63 -16.00
C ASN A 533 5.05 -7.15 -15.61
N TYR A 534 4.64 -6.90 -14.36
CA TYR A 534 3.35 -7.41 -13.86
C TYR A 534 2.17 -6.53 -14.27
N ARG A 535 2.33 -5.20 -14.20
CA ARG A 535 1.27 -4.24 -14.52
C ARG A 535 1.68 -3.32 -15.67
N PRO A 536 0.73 -2.74 -16.43
CA PRO A 536 1.03 -1.74 -17.45
C PRO A 536 1.86 -0.55 -16.93
N ILE A 537 1.67 -0.18 -15.67
CA ILE A 537 2.43 0.90 -15.03
C ILE A 537 3.92 0.55 -14.81
N ASP A 538 4.25 -0.72 -14.60
CA ASP A 538 5.63 -1.18 -14.40
C ASP A 538 6.40 -1.12 -15.73
N VAL A 539 5.71 -1.44 -16.84
CA VAL A 539 6.24 -1.29 -18.20
C VAL A 539 6.45 0.19 -18.54
N ALA A 540 5.48 1.05 -18.20
CA ALA A 540 5.60 2.49 -18.39
C ALA A 540 6.77 3.09 -17.59
N TRP A 541 6.93 2.66 -16.33
CA TRP A 541 8.08 3.02 -15.48
C TRP A 541 9.41 2.63 -16.11
N THR A 542 9.53 1.41 -16.58
CA THR A 542 10.74 0.95 -17.25
C THR A 542 11.08 1.84 -18.44
N CYS A 543 10.12 2.12 -19.33
CA CYS A 543 10.35 3.01 -20.47
C CYS A 543 10.78 4.43 -20.04
N ILE A 544 10.07 5.02 -19.07
CA ILE A 544 10.32 6.40 -18.63
C ILE A 544 11.65 6.54 -17.91
N VAL A 545 12.03 5.59 -17.03
CA VAL A 545 13.32 5.61 -16.34
C VAL A 545 14.47 5.71 -17.32
N PHE A 546 14.49 4.88 -18.37
CA PHE A 546 15.58 4.90 -19.35
C PHE A 546 15.57 6.16 -20.22
N ILE A 547 14.40 6.55 -20.75
CA ILE A 547 14.28 7.75 -21.60
C ILE A 547 14.75 8.99 -20.83
N VAL A 548 14.27 9.15 -19.61
CA VAL A 548 14.57 10.34 -18.81
C VAL A 548 16.00 10.30 -18.26
N ALA A 549 16.50 9.14 -17.82
CA ALA A 549 17.89 9.01 -17.37
C ALA A 549 18.90 9.36 -18.49
N VAL A 550 18.67 8.88 -19.72
CA VAL A 550 19.53 9.20 -20.88
C VAL A 550 19.45 10.69 -21.22
N GLY A 551 18.24 11.25 -21.31
CA GLY A 551 18.06 12.67 -21.63
C GLY A 551 18.68 13.60 -20.59
N LEU A 552 18.53 13.28 -19.30
CA LEU A 552 19.16 14.01 -18.21
C LEU A 552 20.68 13.87 -18.26
N LEU A 553 21.24 12.68 -18.49
CA LEU A 553 22.70 12.50 -18.59
C LEU A 553 23.31 13.31 -19.75
N LEU A 554 22.66 13.32 -20.92
CA LEU A 554 23.12 14.09 -22.09
C LEU A 554 23.12 15.61 -21.81
N THR A 555 22.02 16.13 -21.25
CA THR A 555 21.91 17.56 -20.90
C THR A 555 22.92 17.96 -19.82
N GLN A 556 23.21 17.06 -18.88
CA GLN A 556 24.18 17.27 -17.80
C GLN A 556 25.63 17.25 -18.29
N ALA A 557 26.00 16.31 -19.18
CA ALA A 557 27.31 16.26 -19.80
C ALA A 557 27.60 17.56 -20.56
N TRP A 558 26.61 18.03 -21.34
CA TRP A 558 26.69 19.31 -22.02
C TRP A 558 26.82 20.49 -21.05
N GLY A 559 25.98 20.57 -20.02
CA GLY A 559 26.01 21.63 -19.02
C GLY A 559 27.35 21.71 -18.28
N SER A 560 27.92 20.55 -17.92
CA SER A 560 29.22 20.43 -17.26
C SER A 560 30.35 20.90 -18.17
N TYR A 561 30.34 20.48 -19.44
CA TYR A 561 31.30 20.95 -20.45
C TYR A 561 31.26 22.48 -20.62
N VAL A 562 30.07 23.06 -20.79
CA VAL A 562 29.90 24.51 -20.95
C VAL A 562 30.41 25.26 -19.71
N THR A 563 30.08 24.78 -18.51
CA THR A 563 30.53 25.39 -17.25
C THR A 563 32.06 25.36 -17.13
N TYR A 564 32.69 24.23 -17.47
CA TYR A 564 34.15 24.10 -17.50
C TYR A 564 34.79 25.04 -18.52
N ALA A 565 34.23 25.11 -19.73
CA ALA A 565 34.73 25.95 -20.81
C ALA A 565 34.70 27.45 -20.44
N ILE A 566 33.64 27.90 -19.74
CA ILE A 566 33.57 29.28 -19.21
C ILE A 566 34.71 29.52 -18.21
N GLY A 567 34.91 28.61 -17.25
CA GLY A 567 35.99 28.71 -16.27
C GLY A 567 37.38 28.75 -16.92
N ALA A 568 37.62 27.93 -17.94
CA ALA A 568 38.88 27.91 -18.69
C ALA A 568 39.14 29.22 -19.45
N ARG A 569 38.11 29.78 -20.12
CA ARG A 569 38.22 31.05 -20.86
C ARG A 569 38.53 32.25 -19.95
N ILE A 570 37.94 32.28 -18.75
CA ILE A 570 38.22 33.34 -17.76
C ILE A 570 39.69 33.31 -17.33
N GLN A 571 40.25 32.12 -17.11
CA GLN A 571 41.65 31.96 -16.74
C GLN A 571 42.61 32.34 -17.87
N GLN A 572 42.33 31.94 -19.11
CA GLN A 572 43.15 32.29 -20.29
C GLN A 572 43.19 33.80 -20.55
N ARG A 573 42.06 34.50 -20.43
CA ARG A 573 42.03 35.96 -20.56
C ARG A 573 42.80 36.66 -19.44
N HIS A 574 42.95 36.03 -18.28
CA HIS A 574 43.76 36.59 -17.20
C HIS A 574 45.26 36.39 -17.42
N SER A 575 45.71 35.29 -18.04
CA SER A 575 47.13 35.04 -18.30
C SER A 575 47.72 35.91 -19.43
N ILE A 576 46.88 36.39 -20.36
CA ILE A 576 47.32 37.20 -21.51
C ILE A 576 47.44 38.70 -21.17
N LEU A 577 46.67 39.20 -20.19
CA LEU A 577 46.66 40.63 -19.84
C LEU A 577 47.97 41.15 -19.18
N PRO A 578 48.67 40.38 -18.32
CA PRO A 578 49.95 40.77 -17.75
C PRO A 578 51.11 40.77 -18.78
N THR A 579 50.96 40.08 -19.92
CA THR A 579 52.03 39.97 -20.93
C THR A 579 51.99 41.09 -21.97
N LEU A 580 50.87 41.82 -22.10
CA LEU A 580 50.69 42.89 -23.10
C LEU A 580 50.92 44.31 -22.55
N LEU A 581 51.16 44.48 -21.24
CA LEU A 581 51.51 45.76 -20.63
C LEU A 581 52.63 45.58 -19.59
N PRO A 582 53.91 45.48 -20.00
CA PRO A 582 55.01 45.52 -19.04
C PRO A 582 55.33 46.92 -18.54
N ASP A 583 55.12 47.98 -19.33
CA ASP A 583 55.67 49.31 -18.99
C ASP A 583 54.74 50.46 -19.40
N ALA A 584 53.88 50.91 -18.49
CA ALA A 584 53.35 52.27 -18.55
C ALA A 584 52.91 52.75 -17.17
N ALA A 585 53.58 53.82 -16.72
CA ALA A 585 53.22 54.71 -15.63
C ALA A 585 53.76 54.41 -14.21
N SER A 586 55.09 54.29 -14.11
CA SER A 586 55.83 55.04 -13.10
C SER A 586 56.20 56.43 -13.66
N HIS A 587 55.25 57.38 -13.67
CA HIS A 587 55.49 58.82 -13.61
C HIS A 587 54.19 59.59 -13.82
N TYR A 588 53.79 60.37 -12.82
CA TYR A 588 52.87 61.49 -12.98
C TYR A 588 53.38 62.62 -12.08
N PRO A 589 53.71 63.80 -12.61
CA PRO A 589 53.67 65.03 -11.84
C PRO A 589 52.27 65.67 -11.94
N LYS A 590 51.91 66.33 -10.84
CA LYS A 590 50.73 67.20 -10.67
C LYS A 590 50.83 68.41 -11.60
N ASP A 591 49.74 68.78 -12.28
CA ASP A 591 49.19 70.13 -12.13
C ASP A 591 47.75 70.32 -12.67
N ARG A 592 47.10 71.37 -12.17
CA ARG A 592 45.70 71.81 -12.33
C ARG A 592 45.40 72.49 -13.68
N SER A 593 44.13 72.41 -14.13
CA SER A 593 43.25 73.55 -14.54
C SER A 593 42.24 73.19 -15.64
N ALA A 594 40.98 73.61 -15.42
CA ALA A 594 39.81 73.86 -16.31
C ALA A 594 39.94 73.62 -17.83
N ASP A 595 38.94 73.03 -18.51
CA ASP A 595 37.71 73.68 -18.99
C ASP A 595 36.87 72.79 -19.97
N HIS A 596 35.71 73.30 -20.38
CA HIS A 596 34.51 72.75 -21.03
C HIS A 596 34.54 71.87 -22.32
N ARG A 597 33.53 70.94 -22.35
CA ARG A 597 32.55 70.51 -23.40
C ARG A 597 32.95 69.89 -24.78
N LEU A 598 32.33 68.71 -24.99
CA LEU A 598 31.67 68.13 -26.19
C LEU A 598 32.47 67.84 -27.47
N VAL A 599 32.52 66.57 -27.89
CA VAL A 599 31.87 66.01 -29.11
C VAL A 599 31.88 64.45 -29.05
N LEU A 600 30.77 63.85 -29.48
CA LEU A 600 30.48 62.41 -29.56
C LEU A 600 31.20 61.68 -30.72
N ASN A 601 31.32 60.36 -30.53
CA ASN A 601 31.38 59.26 -31.52
C ASN A 601 32.72 58.89 -32.19
N SER A 602 33.30 57.79 -31.72
CA SER A 602 33.51 56.57 -32.54
C SER A 602 34.20 55.47 -31.72
N ALA A 603 33.50 54.37 -31.44
CA ALA A 603 34.12 53.09 -31.10
C ALA A 603 33.18 51.96 -31.60
N PRO A 604 33.67 50.95 -32.34
CA PRO A 604 32.82 49.99 -33.01
C PRO A 604 32.25 48.94 -32.04
N SER A 605 31.00 48.58 -32.30
CA SER A 605 30.28 47.42 -31.75
C SER A 605 31.00 46.12 -32.06
N SER A 606 31.36 45.37 -31.02
CA SER A 606 31.91 44.01 -31.13
C SER A 606 30.80 42.96 -31.31
N ASP A 607 29.99 43.12 -32.35
CA ASP A 607 29.07 42.10 -32.85
C ASP A 607 29.49 41.70 -34.25
N THR A 608 30.57 40.92 -34.33
CA THR A 608 30.94 40.13 -35.52
C THR A 608 32.07 39.22 -35.10
N LEU A 609 31.74 37.93 -34.90
CA LEU A 609 32.60 36.74 -35.00
C LEU A 609 31.92 35.59 -34.22
N ILE A 610 30.77 35.16 -34.73
CA ILE A 610 30.31 33.78 -34.60
C ILE A 610 30.06 33.33 -36.04
N GLY A 611 31.03 32.64 -36.62
CA GLY A 611 30.86 31.97 -37.90
C GLY A 611 29.89 30.82 -37.73
N GLU A 612 28.85 30.83 -38.55
CA GLU A 612 27.97 29.69 -38.80
C GLU A 612 28.81 28.57 -39.42
N ALA A 613 28.75 27.38 -38.81
CA ALA A 613 29.14 26.14 -39.45
C ALA A 613 27.86 25.40 -39.82
N GLU A 614 27.53 25.40 -41.11
CA GLU A 614 26.43 24.61 -41.69
C GLU A 614 26.68 23.09 -41.51
N PRO A 615 25.64 22.30 -41.24
CA PRO A 615 25.71 20.86 -41.42
C PRO A 615 25.42 20.48 -42.88
N VAL A 616 26.38 19.82 -43.52
CA VAL A 616 26.23 19.13 -44.80
C VAL A 616 25.19 18.02 -44.66
N SER A 617 24.13 18.05 -45.47
CA SER A 617 23.19 16.94 -45.66
C SER A 617 23.33 16.41 -47.10
N PRO A 618 23.29 15.08 -47.31
CA PRO A 618 23.43 14.49 -48.64
C PRO A 618 22.14 14.59 -49.43
N SER A 619 22.27 15.00 -50.69
CA SER A 619 21.20 15.05 -51.67
C SER A 619 20.83 13.65 -52.16
N PHE A 620 19.54 13.32 -52.10
CA PHE A 620 18.92 12.33 -52.98
C PHE A 620 17.65 12.94 -53.56
N SER A 621 17.61 13.06 -54.88
CA SER A 621 16.46 13.49 -55.65
C SER A 621 15.58 12.28 -56.00
N PHE A 622 14.26 12.44 -55.90
CA PHE A 622 13.32 11.81 -56.83
C PHE A 622 12.10 12.72 -56.94
N GLY A 623 11.80 13.11 -58.18
CA GLY A 623 10.70 14.00 -58.52
C GLY A 623 9.35 13.29 -58.62
N GLY A 624 8.27 14.06 -58.49
CA GLY A 624 6.91 13.63 -58.77
C GLY A 624 5.89 14.73 -58.48
N LYS A 625 5.36 15.35 -59.54
CA LYS A 625 4.31 16.38 -59.53
C LYS A 625 2.97 15.82 -59.03
N ALA A 626 2.18 16.59 -58.28
CA ALA A 626 0.74 16.84 -58.57
C ALA A 626 0.06 17.86 -57.63
N LYS A 627 -0.42 18.93 -58.28
CA LYS A 627 -1.55 19.86 -58.00
C LYS A 627 -2.47 19.69 -56.77
N MET A 628 -2.70 20.85 -56.14
CA MET A 628 -3.91 21.29 -55.41
C MET A 628 -5.24 20.81 -56.00
N LEU A 629 -6.21 20.52 -55.11
CA LEU A 629 -7.60 20.98 -55.24
C LEU A 629 -8.32 20.90 -53.87
N TRP A 630 -8.75 22.07 -53.41
CA TRP A 630 -9.67 22.29 -52.30
C TRP A 630 -11.09 22.18 -52.87
N ASN A 631 -12.00 21.44 -52.23
CA ASN A 631 -13.43 21.59 -52.52
C ASN A 631 -14.29 21.48 -51.26
N LYS A 632 -15.22 22.43 -51.18
CA LYS A 632 -16.26 22.61 -50.16
C LYS A 632 -17.56 21.90 -50.59
N THR A 633 -18.47 21.79 -49.62
CA THR A 633 -19.93 21.52 -49.68
C THR A 633 -20.42 20.08 -49.71
N ALA A 634 -21.12 19.68 -48.63
CA ALA A 634 -22.54 19.35 -48.65
C ALA A 634 -23.11 19.40 -47.22
N SER A 635 -24.38 19.78 -47.14
CA SER A 635 -25.17 20.26 -45.99
C SER A 635 -26.31 19.30 -45.60
N LEU A 636 -27.02 19.67 -44.52
CA LEU A 636 -28.37 19.24 -44.06
C LEU A 636 -28.41 17.99 -43.15
N SER A 637 -29.20 17.90 -42.07
CA SER A 637 -30.28 18.75 -41.55
C SER A 637 -30.51 18.54 -40.05
N SER A 638 -31.12 19.57 -39.46
CA SER A 638 -31.71 19.73 -38.13
C SER A 638 -32.79 18.72 -37.69
N SER A 639 -32.91 18.53 -36.37
CA SER A 639 -34.22 18.57 -35.70
C SER A 639 -34.06 19.13 -34.28
N GLU A 640 -34.69 20.29 -34.06
CA GLU A 640 -34.94 20.95 -32.78
C GLU A 640 -35.99 20.17 -31.95
N GLY A 641 -36.01 20.42 -30.63
CA GLY A 641 -37.04 19.88 -29.74
C GLY A 641 -36.93 20.31 -28.27
N SER A 642 -37.08 21.62 -28.04
CA SER A 642 -37.77 22.31 -26.93
C SER A 642 -37.77 21.76 -25.49
N GLU A 643 -37.45 22.69 -24.59
CA GLU A 643 -37.67 22.76 -23.15
C GLU A 643 -39.11 22.43 -22.68
N GLY A 644 -39.23 22.03 -21.41
CA GLY A 644 -40.47 22.03 -20.64
C GLY A 644 -40.23 21.76 -19.15
N SER A 645 -40.34 22.81 -18.32
CA SER A 645 -40.34 22.76 -16.85
C SER A 645 -41.66 22.22 -16.29
N ALA A 646 -41.65 21.53 -15.14
CA ALA A 646 -42.44 21.83 -13.93
C ALA A 646 -42.62 20.62 -12.98
N SER A 647 -42.10 20.79 -11.76
CA SER A 647 -42.69 20.53 -10.43
C SER A 647 -43.58 19.31 -10.09
N THR A 648 -43.28 18.78 -8.90
CA THR A 648 -44.15 18.21 -7.83
C THR A 648 -44.73 16.80 -7.95
N GLY A 649 -44.53 16.00 -6.88
CA GLY A 649 -45.36 14.84 -6.58
C GLY A 649 -44.69 13.85 -5.63
N ALA A 650 -45.21 13.73 -4.41
CA ALA A 650 -44.74 12.90 -3.30
C ALA A 650 -45.24 11.44 -3.34
N ALA A 651 -44.86 10.67 -2.30
CA ALA A 651 -45.23 9.31 -1.89
C ALA A 651 -44.36 8.18 -2.49
N GLY A 652 -43.78 7.24 -1.75
CA GLY A 652 -44.12 6.69 -0.43
C GLY A 652 -44.74 5.30 -0.59
N CYS A 653 -44.21 4.31 0.15
CA CYS A 653 -44.56 2.88 0.29
C CYS A 653 -43.39 1.96 -0.16
N GLN A 654 -42.94 0.96 0.60
CA GLN A 654 -43.43 0.32 1.83
C GLN A 654 -42.24 -0.23 2.63
#